data_AF-A0A9E0MRN7-F1
#
_entry.id   AF-A0A9E0MRN7-F1
#
_cell.length_a   1.000
_cell.length_b   1.000
_cell.length_c   1.000
_cell.angle_alpha   90.00
_cell.angle_beta   90.00
_cell.angle_gamma   90.00
#
_symmetry.space_group_name_H-M   'P 1'
#
loop_
_entity.id
_entity.type
_entity.pdbx_description
1 polymer ?
#
loop_
_entity_poly.entity_id
_entity_poly.type
_entity_poly.pdbx_seq_one_letter_code
_entity_poly.pdbx_strand_id
1 'polypeptide(L)'
;MRNSTLLLACLLCGTAFAQAFDPLHPPNTFRQADNPYYWKNSPPRPGYWQQDVHYNMNVRLDEVGNLAQGTVELTYWNNSPDTLREAFFHLYANAAQPDSYLAQLSGRGNKPVEQQRGTRVPSMTMDGLQARLELDNTILRVTLPRPLLPGESTVFKYDFTTHWGGMGRMKLYSQWGFKHFDGTQWYPRISVYDRKSGWDTQQHLGHEFYGDFGTFDVALDMPNDMVVEATGWLQNPQEVMPPELRKKLDIANFKDKPWNSPPSVITPYQPGVRKVWRYHAENVHDFAFTADPTYRIGEAEWNGIQCIAVASEHHASRWQNAAEYAAKCIRAHSGYVGMYGYPKMVVADARDGMEYPMLTLDSGEEPDYRTLFMHEIAHNWFFGMVGNNETYRAMLDEGFTQFIETVGMQHVGEDTLVTEPAATAYERRYTGPALARDQLTFNSYMRAAVRNELPPINVHSDEFSGLHTGYRMVYYKTSAMLFNLQYVLGDTLFNGALRHYFQQWKFKHPYMEDMRQSFTDYTKTDLNWFFDQWIETGKRLDYAVKGVKHRNADAGQRIHFRRSGDMQMPIEFAVKANDGKSYDYLIPNNWFVKKTSATVLPRWIGFDELQRDYYAEVNIPTGIADVRIDTSYRLGDANMLNNSLRFPFESTFDSHIRNWPNWRTYQGFARPDLWYNGYDGLKVGAHFHGSYLRYKHQVWFSAWLNTGLGQSLPGGGVNTAYDPISLNFRYENGTGRWLNGSSIFVAARLLDGLEQYEGGFNWDIPFTKTSLYTNMKFMLRRDSADLTYLLYPDRWELHALNSTWNTGLEHRYDWHKGNGSLGLEVRTAGIGAAYPFAQAAATAKNNTRMGRLNLRTRLLAQYGSGTTPRESQLYLAGASPEDMMADKYTRSIGFVPFDWMGYGAGVNHFQQGGGLGLRGYAGYQAPEK
;
A
#
# COMPACT_ATOMS: atom_id res chain seq x y z
N MET A 1 -12.15 -96.52 -21.45
CA MET A 1 -13.45 -95.89 -21.09
C MET A 1 -13.18 -94.73 -20.15
N ARG A 2 -13.53 -93.51 -20.59
CA ARG A 2 -13.83 -92.24 -19.87
C ARG A 2 -12.97 -91.88 -18.64
N ASN A 3 -12.01 -90.95 -18.76
CA ASN A 3 -12.14 -89.47 -18.64
C ASN A 3 -12.90 -88.99 -17.40
N SER A 4 -12.21 -88.33 -16.46
CA SER A 4 -12.20 -86.86 -16.34
C SER A 4 -11.37 -86.39 -15.13
N THR A 5 -10.31 -85.64 -15.43
CA THR A 5 -9.40 -84.91 -14.54
C THR A 5 -10.11 -83.70 -13.95
N LEU A 6 -10.09 -83.51 -12.63
CA LEU A 6 -10.45 -82.24 -11.97
C LEU A 6 -9.17 -81.62 -11.38
N LEU A 7 -8.71 -80.54 -12.02
CA LEU A 7 -7.70 -79.63 -11.48
C LEU A 7 -8.37 -78.71 -10.46
N LEU A 8 -7.90 -78.71 -9.22
CA LEU A 8 -8.26 -77.73 -8.21
C LEU A 8 -7.24 -76.57 -8.30
N ALA A 9 -7.67 -75.43 -8.84
CA ALA A 9 -6.87 -74.20 -8.87
C ALA A 9 -7.19 -73.34 -7.65
N CYS A 10 -6.24 -73.23 -6.72
CA CYS A 10 -6.25 -72.22 -5.66
C CYS A 10 -6.04 -70.82 -6.26
N LEU A 11 -7.10 -70.03 -6.34
CA LEU A 11 -7.02 -68.58 -6.57
C LEU A 11 -6.76 -67.89 -5.22
N LEU A 12 -5.48 -67.67 -4.90
CA LEU A 12 -5.06 -66.68 -3.92
C LEU A 12 -5.25 -65.30 -4.56
N CYS A 13 -6.39 -64.65 -4.27
CA CYS A 13 -6.56 -63.22 -4.49
C CYS A 13 -5.63 -62.47 -3.54
N GLY A 14 -4.47 -62.03 -4.03
CA GLY A 14 -3.69 -61.00 -3.38
C GLY A 14 -4.45 -59.68 -3.50
N THR A 15 -5.11 -59.27 -2.42
CA THR A 15 -5.56 -57.88 -2.25
C THR A 15 -4.30 -57.02 -2.08
N ALA A 16 -3.89 -56.34 -3.15
CA ALA A 16 -2.97 -55.23 -3.02
C ALA A 16 -3.68 -54.16 -2.17
N PHE A 17 -3.24 -53.98 -0.93
CA PHE A 17 -3.69 -52.86 -0.10
C PHE A 17 -3.29 -51.58 -0.83
N ALA A 18 -4.26 -50.78 -1.26
CA ALA A 18 -4.00 -49.44 -1.77
C ALA A 18 -3.31 -48.64 -0.66
N GLN A 19 -2.19 -47.97 -0.99
CA GLN A 19 -1.48 -47.10 -0.06
C GLN A 19 -2.39 -45.93 0.33
N ALA A 20 -2.49 -45.66 1.63
CA ALA A 20 -3.25 -44.52 2.16
C ALA A 20 -2.58 -43.19 1.78
N PHE A 21 -3.38 -42.13 1.66
CA PHE A 21 -2.90 -40.76 1.46
C PHE A 21 -1.89 -40.38 2.56
N ASP A 22 -0.69 -39.98 2.15
CA ASP A 22 0.39 -39.53 3.01
C ASP A 22 1.06 -38.30 2.38
N PRO A 23 0.69 -37.07 2.78
CA PRO A 23 1.29 -35.85 2.24
C PRO A 23 2.70 -35.58 2.78
N LEU A 24 3.20 -36.40 3.71
CA LEU A 24 4.48 -36.20 4.37
C LEU A 24 5.60 -37.00 3.72
N HIS A 25 5.29 -38.14 3.10
CA HIS A 25 6.31 -39.08 2.66
C HIS A 25 6.04 -39.66 1.26
N PRO A 26 7.10 -39.87 0.46
CA PRO A 26 6.96 -40.59 -0.80
C PRO A 26 6.58 -42.07 -0.57
N PRO A 27 5.99 -42.75 -1.57
CA PRO A 27 5.74 -42.27 -2.94
C PRO A 27 4.55 -41.31 -3.04
N ASN A 28 4.45 -40.61 -4.18
CA ASN A 28 3.36 -39.69 -4.53
C ASN A 28 1.95 -40.31 -4.34
N THR A 29 1.15 -39.71 -3.46
CA THR A 29 -0.24 -40.02 -3.14
C THR A 29 -1.26 -38.93 -3.54
N PHE A 30 -0.83 -37.86 -4.24
CA PHE A 30 -1.68 -36.71 -4.59
C PHE A 30 -2.98 -37.09 -5.32
N ARG A 31 -2.93 -38.07 -6.22
CA ARG A 31 -4.08 -38.50 -7.04
C ARG A 31 -4.86 -39.67 -6.41
N GLN A 32 -4.60 -40.03 -5.15
CA GLN A 32 -5.30 -41.11 -4.47
C GLN A 32 -6.77 -40.78 -4.20
N ALA A 33 -7.61 -41.81 -4.16
CA ALA A 33 -9.04 -41.67 -3.93
C ALA A 33 -9.38 -41.22 -2.50
N ASP A 34 -8.49 -41.45 -1.54
CA ASP A 34 -8.62 -41.03 -0.14
C ASP A 34 -7.95 -39.69 0.17
N ASN A 35 -7.25 -39.05 -0.78
CA ASN A 35 -6.79 -37.66 -0.62
C ASN A 35 -8.00 -36.72 -0.59
N PRO A 36 -8.33 -36.08 0.55
CA PRO A 36 -9.50 -35.19 0.65
C PRO A 36 -9.35 -33.90 -0.17
N TYR A 37 -8.14 -33.58 -0.62
CA TYR A 37 -7.80 -32.36 -1.34
C TYR A 37 -7.67 -32.54 -2.85
N TYR A 38 -7.65 -33.79 -3.33
CA TYR A 38 -7.61 -34.04 -4.77
C TYR A 38 -8.90 -33.53 -5.43
N TRP A 39 -8.76 -32.63 -6.41
CA TRP A 39 -9.89 -31.89 -6.98
C TRP A 39 -10.96 -32.78 -7.62
N LYS A 40 -10.61 -33.99 -8.10
CA LYS A 40 -11.59 -34.94 -8.64
C LYS A 40 -12.47 -35.58 -7.57
N ASN A 41 -11.98 -35.65 -6.33
CA ASN A 41 -12.75 -36.19 -5.21
C ASN A 41 -13.79 -35.19 -4.69
N SER A 42 -13.62 -33.90 -5.00
CA SER A 42 -14.56 -32.82 -4.63
C SER A 42 -14.52 -31.67 -5.64
N PRO A 43 -15.09 -31.84 -6.85
CA PRO A 43 -15.08 -30.81 -7.88
C PRO A 43 -15.96 -29.61 -7.45
N PRO A 44 -15.53 -28.36 -7.72
CA PRO A 44 -16.22 -27.15 -7.26
C PRO A 44 -17.53 -26.92 -8.01
N ARG A 45 -17.65 -27.50 -9.21
CA ARG A 45 -18.84 -27.49 -10.07
C ARG A 45 -18.76 -28.61 -11.12
N PRO A 46 -19.88 -29.01 -11.74
CA PRO A 46 -19.86 -29.97 -12.85
C PRO A 46 -18.96 -29.52 -14.00
N GLY A 47 -18.18 -30.44 -14.56
CA GLY A 47 -17.29 -30.18 -15.69
C GLY A 47 -16.03 -29.37 -15.38
N TYR A 48 -15.75 -29.09 -14.10
CA TYR A 48 -14.46 -28.51 -13.71
C TYR A 48 -13.31 -29.48 -14.00
N TRP A 49 -12.19 -28.93 -14.45
CA TRP A 49 -10.93 -29.63 -14.64
C TRP A 49 -9.77 -28.68 -14.37
N GLN A 50 -8.65 -29.24 -13.95
CA GLN A 50 -7.33 -28.61 -13.81
C GLN A 50 -6.26 -29.67 -14.09
N GLN A 51 -5.04 -29.27 -14.37
CA GLN A 51 -3.96 -30.24 -14.63
C GLN A 51 -3.39 -30.76 -13.32
N ASP A 52 -2.80 -31.95 -13.39
CA ASP A 52 -2.01 -32.50 -12.30
C ASP A 52 -0.53 -32.47 -12.72
N VAL A 53 0.37 -32.18 -11.78
CA VAL A 53 1.83 -32.21 -12.00
C VAL A 53 2.55 -33.04 -10.94
N HIS A 54 3.66 -33.66 -11.32
CA HIS A 54 4.60 -34.27 -10.39
C HIS A 54 6.02 -33.94 -10.82
N TYR A 55 6.67 -33.08 -10.04
CA TYR A 55 8.06 -32.70 -10.22
C TYR A 55 8.96 -33.60 -9.37
N ASN A 56 9.91 -34.27 -10.03
CA ASN A 56 11.05 -34.90 -9.37
C ASN A 56 12.32 -34.17 -9.81
N MET A 57 12.96 -33.47 -8.86
CA MET A 57 14.05 -32.54 -9.13
C MET A 57 15.30 -32.92 -8.33
N ASN A 58 16.44 -33.00 -9.02
CA ASN A 58 17.76 -33.10 -8.41
C ASN A 58 18.54 -31.85 -8.76
N VAL A 59 18.83 -31.02 -7.77
CA VAL A 59 19.34 -29.66 -7.99
C VAL A 59 20.57 -29.43 -7.14
N ARG A 60 21.63 -28.97 -7.78
CA ARG A 60 22.88 -28.55 -7.14
C ARG A 60 22.98 -27.03 -7.13
N LEU A 61 23.22 -26.48 -5.95
CA LEU A 61 23.61 -25.08 -5.80
C LEU A 61 25.13 -24.94 -5.96
N ASP A 62 25.57 -24.18 -6.96
CA ASP A 62 26.97 -23.78 -7.11
C ASP A 62 27.20 -22.43 -6.42
N GLU A 63 27.73 -22.50 -5.20
CA GLU A 63 28.07 -21.36 -4.38
C GLU A 63 29.29 -20.57 -4.90
N VAL A 64 30.07 -21.10 -5.83
CA VAL A 64 31.23 -20.39 -6.41
C VAL A 64 30.80 -19.66 -7.68
N GLY A 65 30.14 -20.36 -8.59
CA GLY A 65 29.64 -19.84 -9.86
C GLY A 65 28.35 -19.02 -9.73
N ASN A 66 27.71 -19.03 -8.56
CA ASN A 66 26.42 -18.42 -8.30
C ASN A 66 25.36 -18.89 -9.33
N LEU A 67 25.09 -20.19 -9.33
CA LEU A 67 24.06 -20.79 -10.19
C LEU A 67 23.38 -21.98 -9.52
N ALA A 68 22.15 -22.28 -9.93
CA ALA A 68 21.43 -23.51 -9.61
C ALA A 68 21.37 -24.38 -10.87
N GLN A 69 21.82 -25.63 -10.76
CA GLN A 69 21.81 -26.60 -11.86
C GLN A 69 20.90 -27.75 -11.48
N GLY A 70 19.91 -28.06 -12.30
CA GLY A 70 18.94 -29.08 -11.98
C GLY A 70 18.64 -30.02 -13.14
N THR A 71 18.38 -31.28 -12.80
CA THR A 71 17.71 -32.24 -13.68
C THR A 71 16.28 -32.42 -13.17
N VAL A 72 15.31 -32.26 -14.07
CA VAL A 72 13.88 -32.37 -13.78
C VAL A 72 13.26 -33.51 -14.57
N GLU A 73 12.50 -34.34 -13.86
CA GLU A 73 11.52 -35.24 -14.44
C GLU A 73 10.13 -34.76 -14.02
N LEU A 74 9.35 -34.22 -14.97
CA LEU A 74 8.00 -33.72 -14.76
C LEU A 74 7.00 -34.69 -15.38
N THR A 75 6.18 -35.34 -14.55
CA THR A 75 4.99 -36.03 -15.04
C THR A 75 3.83 -35.04 -15.10
N TYR A 76 3.20 -34.94 -16.26
CA TYR A 76 2.07 -34.05 -16.51
C TYR A 76 0.86 -34.87 -16.97
N TRP A 77 -0.31 -34.63 -16.39
CA TRP A 77 -1.57 -35.27 -16.77
C TRP A 77 -2.49 -34.27 -17.46
N ASN A 78 -2.88 -34.56 -18.70
CA ASN A 78 -3.85 -33.77 -19.42
C ASN A 78 -5.27 -34.14 -18.98
N ASN A 79 -5.81 -33.37 -18.04
CA ASN A 79 -7.18 -33.53 -17.55
C ASN A 79 -8.19 -32.66 -18.31
N SER A 80 -7.75 -31.89 -19.32
CA SER A 80 -8.62 -31.08 -20.17
C SER A 80 -9.38 -31.95 -21.18
N PRO A 81 -10.48 -31.45 -21.78
CA PRO A 81 -11.14 -32.12 -22.90
C PRO A 81 -10.36 -32.01 -24.22
N ASP A 82 -9.21 -31.32 -24.23
CA ASP A 82 -8.51 -30.93 -25.44
C ASP A 82 -7.29 -31.82 -25.72
N THR A 83 -7.00 -32.04 -27.02
CA THR A 83 -5.75 -32.68 -27.45
C THR A 83 -4.64 -31.63 -27.52
N LEU A 84 -3.64 -31.75 -26.65
CA LEU A 84 -2.52 -30.81 -26.58
C LEU A 84 -1.45 -31.20 -27.60
N ARG A 85 -0.95 -30.22 -28.35
CA ARG A 85 0.13 -30.38 -29.35
C ARG A 85 1.39 -29.61 -28.99
N GLU A 86 1.28 -28.76 -27.99
CA GLU A 86 2.32 -27.87 -27.50
C GLU A 86 2.16 -27.78 -25.98
N ALA A 87 3.27 -27.53 -25.30
CA ALA A 87 3.32 -27.15 -23.89
C ALA A 87 4.11 -25.85 -23.75
N PHE A 88 3.88 -25.12 -22.68
CA PHE A 88 4.58 -23.87 -22.38
C PHE A 88 5.15 -23.95 -20.97
N PHE A 89 6.32 -23.35 -20.79
CA PHE A 89 6.98 -23.25 -19.49
C PHE A 89 7.33 -21.80 -19.18
N HIS A 90 7.06 -21.38 -17.96
CA HIS A 90 7.55 -20.14 -17.39
C HIS A 90 9.02 -20.30 -16.95
N LEU A 91 9.86 -19.42 -17.47
CA LEU A 91 11.26 -19.21 -17.09
C LEU A 91 11.37 -17.85 -16.38
N TYR A 92 10.71 -17.70 -15.24
CA TYR A 92 10.55 -16.42 -14.51
C TYR A 92 11.86 -15.65 -14.32
N ALA A 93 12.96 -16.33 -13.95
CA ALA A 93 14.27 -15.69 -13.79
C ALA A 93 14.80 -14.99 -15.05
N ASN A 94 14.27 -15.29 -16.24
CA ASN A 94 14.62 -14.56 -17.47
C ASN A 94 14.16 -13.09 -17.46
N ALA A 95 13.22 -12.71 -16.60
CA ALA A 95 12.86 -11.31 -16.42
C ALA A 95 14.03 -10.46 -15.89
N ALA A 96 15.04 -11.10 -15.27
CA ALA A 96 16.26 -10.44 -14.83
C ALA A 96 17.29 -10.19 -15.93
N GLN A 97 17.08 -10.74 -17.14
CA GLN A 97 17.97 -10.53 -18.27
C GLN A 97 18.00 -9.04 -18.66
N PRO A 98 19.16 -8.50 -19.09
CA PRO A 98 19.27 -7.08 -19.45
C PRO A 98 18.34 -6.65 -20.59
N ASP A 99 18.02 -7.56 -21.52
CA ASP A 99 17.15 -7.37 -22.67
C ASP A 99 15.72 -7.90 -22.45
N SER A 100 15.39 -8.32 -21.21
CA SER A 100 14.06 -8.83 -20.87
C SER A 100 12.96 -7.78 -21.11
N TYR A 101 11.71 -8.21 -21.30
CA TYR A 101 10.58 -7.28 -21.43
C TYR A 101 10.40 -6.44 -20.16
N LEU A 102 10.66 -7.02 -18.97
CA LEU A 102 10.69 -6.28 -17.71
C LEU A 102 11.77 -5.20 -17.68
N ALA A 103 12.98 -5.51 -18.14
CA ALA A 103 14.07 -4.53 -18.19
C ALA A 103 13.76 -3.39 -19.16
N GLN A 104 13.13 -3.69 -20.30
CA GLN A 104 12.63 -2.70 -21.26
C GLN A 104 11.54 -1.81 -20.63
N LEU A 105 10.52 -2.43 -20.01
CA LEU A 105 9.44 -1.73 -19.31
C LEU A 105 9.96 -0.82 -18.19
N SER A 106 10.97 -1.27 -17.45
CA SER A 106 11.60 -0.53 -16.35
C SER A 106 12.55 0.58 -16.81
N GLY A 107 12.73 0.80 -18.11
CA GLY A 107 13.70 1.76 -18.65
C GLY A 107 15.17 1.39 -18.38
N ARG A 108 15.44 0.12 -18.07
CA ARG A 108 16.77 -0.42 -17.75
C ARG A 108 17.40 -1.21 -18.90
N GLY A 109 16.68 -1.39 -20.01
CA GLY A 109 17.02 -2.26 -21.14
C GLY A 109 18.29 -1.94 -21.94
N ASN A 110 19.15 -1.02 -21.49
CA ASN A 110 20.33 -0.55 -22.22
C ASN A 110 21.63 -0.56 -21.40
N LYS A 111 21.70 -1.25 -20.26
CA LYS A 111 22.96 -1.40 -19.52
C LYS A 111 23.71 -2.65 -20.02
N PRO A 112 24.94 -2.52 -20.56
CA PRO A 112 25.77 -3.69 -20.82
C PRO A 112 26.09 -4.38 -19.49
N VAL A 113 25.81 -5.69 -19.42
CA VAL A 113 26.19 -6.53 -18.27
C VAL A 113 27.05 -7.66 -18.81
N GLU A 114 28.21 -7.86 -18.19
CA GLU A 114 29.19 -8.89 -18.57
C GLU A 114 28.79 -10.32 -18.13
N GLN A 115 27.69 -10.49 -17.38
CA GLN A 115 27.27 -11.74 -16.76
C GLN A 115 25.92 -12.25 -17.30
N GLN A 116 25.87 -13.53 -17.66
CA GLN A 116 24.64 -14.26 -17.99
C GLN A 116 23.71 -14.27 -16.77
N ARG A 117 22.41 -14.04 -16.99
CA ARG A 117 21.35 -14.14 -15.98
C ARG A 117 20.30 -15.16 -16.41
N GLY A 118 19.25 -15.34 -15.62
CA GLY A 118 18.08 -16.13 -16.00
C GLY A 118 18.31 -17.64 -16.06
N THR A 119 17.33 -18.33 -16.64
CA THR A 119 17.26 -19.78 -16.78
C THR A 119 17.52 -20.20 -18.22
N ARG A 120 18.36 -21.23 -18.40
CA ARG A 120 18.62 -21.88 -19.68
C ARG A 120 18.21 -23.34 -19.63
N VAL A 121 17.44 -23.78 -20.63
CA VAL A 121 17.07 -25.17 -20.87
C VAL A 121 17.66 -25.61 -22.21
N PRO A 122 18.77 -26.40 -22.25
CA PRO A 122 19.45 -26.75 -23.50
C PRO A 122 18.65 -27.70 -24.39
N SER A 123 17.94 -28.64 -23.78
CA SER A 123 17.14 -29.66 -24.47
C SER A 123 16.06 -30.18 -23.53
N MET A 124 14.99 -30.72 -24.13
CA MET A 124 13.90 -31.39 -23.41
C MET A 124 13.43 -32.59 -24.22
N THR A 125 13.09 -33.67 -23.52
CA THR A 125 12.43 -34.84 -24.11
C THR A 125 11.04 -35.03 -23.52
N MET A 126 10.12 -35.55 -24.33
CA MET A 126 8.78 -36.02 -23.94
C MET A 126 8.74 -37.53 -24.18
N ASP A 127 8.63 -38.32 -23.11
CA ASP A 127 8.66 -39.78 -23.16
C ASP A 127 9.88 -40.35 -23.93
N GLY A 128 11.04 -39.69 -23.79
CA GLY A 128 12.29 -40.05 -24.47
C GLY A 128 12.43 -39.53 -25.90
N LEU A 129 11.40 -38.91 -26.48
CA LEU A 129 11.46 -38.27 -27.79
C LEU A 129 11.86 -36.80 -27.66
N GLN A 130 12.77 -36.33 -28.52
CA GLN A 130 13.23 -34.95 -28.50
C GLN A 130 12.11 -33.97 -28.85
N ALA A 131 11.84 -33.01 -27.97
CA ALA A 131 10.91 -31.91 -28.23
C ALA A 131 11.63 -30.71 -28.85
N ARG A 132 10.91 -29.92 -29.66
CA ARG A 132 11.41 -28.66 -30.22
C ARG A 132 11.10 -27.51 -29.26
N LEU A 133 12.11 -26.70 -28.97
CA LEU A 133 12.05 -25.59 -28.03
C LEU A 133 12.12 -24.24 -28.74
N GLU A 134 11.27 -23.30 -28.34
CA GLU A 134 11.25 -21.91 -28.80
C GLU A 134 11.14 -20.98 -27.59
N LEU A 135 12.20 -20.21 -27.30
CA LEU A 135 12.24 -19.28 -26.18
C LEU A 135 11.82 -17.88 -26.63
N ASP A 136 10.82 -17.31 -25.96
CA ASP A 136 10.44 -15.90 -26.04
C ASP A 136 10.45 -15.29 -24.64
N ASN A 137 11.55 -14.62 -24.32
CA ASN A 137 11.76 -13.91 -23.05
C ASN A 137 11.60 -14.84 -21.82
N THR A 138 10.46 -14.77 -21.12
CA THR A 138 10.16 -15.60 -19.94
C THR A 138 9.31 -16.82 -20.26
N ILE A 139 8.94 -17.04 -21.52
CA ILE A 139 8.12 -18.18 -21.96
C ILE A 139 8.93 -19.10 -22.86
N LEU A 140 8.98 -20.38 -22.52
CA LEU A 140 9.55 -21.45 -23.33
C LEU A 140 8.41 -22.28 -23.93
N ARG A 141 8.19 -22.14 -25.24
CA ARG A 141 7.26 -22.99 -26.00
C ARG A 141 7.93 -24.30 -26.36
N VAL A 142 7.18 -25.39 -26.19
CA VAL A 142 7.60 -26.77 -26.44
C VAL A 142 6.64 -27.41 -27.43
N THR A 143 7.07 -27.64 -28.66
CA THR A 143 6.28 -28.43 -29.62
C THR A 143 6.41 -29.91 -29.28
N LEU A 144 5.27 -30.56 -29.02
CA LEU A 144 5.25 -31.96 -28.58
C LEU A 144 5.56 -32.89 -29.77
N PRO A 145 6.46 -33.88 -29.64
CA PRO A 145 6.77 -34.83 -30.70
C PRO A 145 5.59 -35.74 -31.06
N ARG A 146 4.63 -35.89 -30.14
CA ARG A 146 3.33 -36.53 -30.36
C ARG A 146 2.24 -35.74 -29.62
N PRO A 147 0.99 -35.71 -30.10
CA PRO A 147 -0.10 -35.10 -29.35
C PRO A 147 -0.32 -35.82 -28.01
N LEU A 148 -0.70 -35.08 -26.99
CA LEU A 148 -1.14 -35.59 -25.69
C LEU A 148 -2.67 -35.56 -25.63
N LEU A 149 -3.30 -36.73 -25.62
CA LEU A 149 -4.76 -36.84 -25.68
C LEU A 149 -5.42 -36.54 -24.32
N PRO A 150 -6.73 -36.20 -24.29
CA PRO A 150 -7.48 -36.09 -23.04
C PRO A 150 -7.36 -37.35 -22.18
N GLY A 151 -7.03 -37.18 -20.90
CA GLY A 151 -6.84 -38.25 -19.92
C GLY A 151 -5.49 -38.95 -19.97
N GLU A 152 -4.63 -38.66 -20.94
CA GLU A 152 -3.27 -39.20 -21.00
C GLU A 152 -2.31 -38.43 -20.08
N SER A 153 -1.16 -39.08 -19.80
CA SER A 153 -0.02 -38.46 -19.14
C SER A 153 1.23 -38.56 -20.00
N THR A 154 2.20 -37.70 -19.71
CA THR A 154 3.52 -37.72 -20.33
C THR A 154 4.60 -37.33 -19.31
N VAL A 155 5.84 -37.71 -19.60
CA VAL A 155 7.01 -37.33 -18.80
C VAL A 155 7.92 -36.42 -19.61
N PHE A 156 8.08 -35.18 -19.13
CA PHE A 156 9.11 -34.27 -19.62
C PHE A 156 10.40 -34.46 -18.84
N LYS A 157 11.53 -34.63 -19.54
CA LYS A 157 12.87 -34.65 -18.93
C LYS A 157 13.74 -33.56 -19.52
N TYR A 158 14.34 -32.75 -18.66
CA TYR A 158 15.23 -31.67 -19.05
C TYR A 158 16.23 -31.31 -17.96
N ASP A 159 17.39 -30.80 -18.39
CA ASP A 159 18.34 -30.13 -17.52
C ASP A 159 18.15 -28.61 -17.64
N PHE A 160 18.44 -27.89 -16.57
CA PHE A 160 18.46 -26.44 -16.58
C PHE A 160 19.61 -25.86 -15.75
N THR A 161 19.99 -24.64 -16.12
CA THR A 161 20.88 -23.79 -15.33
C THR A 161 20.21 -22.46 -15.11
N THR A 162 20.08 -22.04 -13.85
CA THR A 162 19.56 -20.72 -13.46
C THR A 162 20.65 -19.92 -12.77
N HIS A 163 20.97 -18.75 -13.29
CA HIS A 163 21.94 -17.83 -12.69
C HIS A 163 21.26 -16.91 -11.66
N TRP A 164 21.89 -16.74 -10.49
CA TRP A 164 21.43 -15.75 -9.52
C TRP A 164 21.67 -14.33 -10.07
N GLY A 165 20.65 -13.47 -10.10
CA GLY A 165 20.85 -12.11 -10.61
C GLY A 165 19.71 -11.10 -10.44
N GLY A 166 19.91 -10.12 -9.55
CA GLY A 166 19.71 -8.67 -9.76
C GLY A 166 18.32 -8.04 -9.98
N MET A 167 17.30 -8.77 -10.43
CA MET A 167 15.92 -8.28 -10.55
C MET A 167 14.95 -9.45 -10.30
N GLY A 168 13.93 -9.24 -9.48
CA GLY A 168 12.97 -10.27 -9.08
C GLY A 168 13.17 -10.77 -7.65
N ARG A 169 12.47 -11.84 -7.28
CA ARG A 169 12.40 -12.35 -5.90
C ARG A 169 13.48 -13.38 -5.55
N MET A 170 14.10 -13.97 -6.58
CA MET A 170 15.25 -14.85 -6.42
C MET A 170 16.47 -14.03 -5.95
N LYS A 171 16.91 -14.24 -4.70
CA LYS A 171 17.95 -13.41 -4.08
C LYS A 171 19.21 -14.21 -3.74
N LEU A 172 20.34 -13.53 -3.92
CA LEU A 172 21.65 -13.93 -3.42
C LEU A 172 22.34 -12.69 -2.87
N TYR A 173 22.69 -12.72 -1.58
CA TYR A 173 23.43 -11.65 -0.96
C TYR A 173 24.43 -12.19 0.06
N SER A 174 25.44 -11.37 0.37
CA SER A 174 26.40 -11.68 1.42
C SER A 174 26.11 -10.87 2.67
N GLN A 175 26.24 -11.52 3.82
CA GLN A 175 26.11 -10.90 5.13
C GLN A 175 27.18 -11.47 6.07
N TRP A 176 28.00 -10.58 6.63
CA TRP A 176 29.11 -10.96 7.52
C TRP A 176 30.07 -12.01 6.91
N GLY A 177 30.22 -12.03 5.59
CA GLY A 177 31.05 -13.02 4.88
C GLY A 177 30.36 -14.35 4.58
N PHE A 178 29.13 -14.55 5.04
CA PHE A 178 28.29 -15.70 4.68
C PHE A 178 27.44 -15.37 3.45
N LYS A 179 27.02 -16.40 2.70
CA LYS A 179 26.10 -16.27 1.58
C LYS A 179 24.71 -16.74 1.99
N HIS A 180 23.71 -15.97 1.60
CA HIS A 180 22.30 -16.26 1.78
C HIS A 180 21.65 -16.49 0.41
N PHE A 181 20.73 -17.45 0.33
CA PHE A 181 20.02 -17.79 -0.89
C PHE A 181 18.52 -17.88 -0.65
N ASP A 182 17.74 -17.19 -1.49
CA ASP A 182 16.29 -17.34 -1.57
C ASP A 182 15.93 -17.92 -2.94
N GLY A 183 15.70 -19.22 -2.97
CA GLY A 183 15.34 -19.98 -4.15
C GLY A 183 13.85 -19.87 -4.43
N THR A 184 13.46 -18.82 -5.15
CA THR A 184 12.09 -18.57 -5.61
C THR A 184 12.08 -18.42 -7.13
N GLN A 185 11.05 -18.89 -7.84
CA GLN A 185 10.96 -18.72 -9.31
C GLN A 185 12.24 -19.20 -10.07
N TRP A 186 12.89 -20.24 -9.55
CA TRP A 186 14.28 -20.60 -9.86
C TRP A 186 14.42 -21.79 -10.83
N TYR A 187 13.32 -22.47 -11.16
CA TYR A 187 13.26 -23.63 -12.05
C TYR A 187 12.27 -23.39 -13.20
N PRO A 188 12.45 -24.04 -14.38
CA PRO A 188 11.43 -24.06 -15.43
C PRO A 188 10.14 -24.70 -14.91
N ARG A 189 9.07 -23.93 -14.82
CA ARG A 189 7.75 -24.42 -14.39
C ARG A 189 6.83 -24.51 -15.58
N ILE A 190 6.01 -25.56 -15.67
CA ILE A 190 5.02 -25.66 -16.74
C ILE A 190 3.95 -24.58 -16.52
N SER A 191 3.56 -23.90 -17.58
CA SER A 191 2.47 -22.93 -17.57
C SER A 191 1.16 -23.66 -17.28
N VAL A 192 0.23 -23.02 -16.56
CA VAL A 192 -1.08 -23.63 -16.33
C VAL A 192 -1.84 -23.72 -17.66
N TYR A 193 -2.42 -24.89 -17.95
CA TYR A 193 -3.43 -25.03 -19.00
C TYR A 193 -4.80 -25.04 -18.37
N ASP A 194 -5.63 -24.02 -18.63
CA ASP A 194 -6.94 -23.86 -18.03
C ASP A 194 -8.04 -23.44 -19.01
N ARG A 195 -9.28 -23.39 -18.50
CA ARG A 195 -10.49 -23.04 -19.23
C ARG A 195 -10.59 -21.58 -19.68
N LYS A 196 -9.75 -20.67 -19.15
CA LYS A 196 -9.84 -19.22 -19.38
C LYS A 196 -8.86 -18.78 -20.45
N SER A 197 -7.63 -19.27 -20.37
CA SER A 197 -6.51 -18.84 -21.20
C SER A 197 -6.06 -19.91 -22.19
N GLY A 198 -6.51 -21.17 -22.04
CA GLY A 198 -5.75 -22.28 -22.60
C GLY A 198 -4.43 -22.34 -21.85
N TRP A 199 -3.29 -22.21 -22.54
CA TRP A 199 -2.00 -22.05 -21.87
C TRP A 199 -1.82 -20.62 -21.35
N ASP A 200 -1.45 -20.48 -20.08
CA ASP A 200 -1.06 -19.21 -19.48
C ASP A 200 0.34 -18.79 -19.96
N THR A 201 0.39 -18.00 -21.03
CA THR A 201 1.62 -17.55 -21.70
C THR A 201 1.96 -16.08 -21.39
N GLN A 202 1.50 -15.57 -20.25
CA GLN A 202 1.78 -14.21 -19.82
C GLN A 202 3.26 -14.02 -19.50
N GLN A 203 3.87 -12.96 -20.03
CA GLN A 203 5.27 -12.65 -19.74
C GLN A 203 5.42 -12.14 -18.31
N HIS A 204 6.50 -12.52 -17.62
CA HIS A 204 6.73 -12.06 -16.26
C HIS A 204 7.33 -10.65 -16.23
N LEU A 205 6.48 -9.68 -15.88
CA LEU A 205 6.82 -8.26 -15.82
C LEU A 205 6.96 -7.74 -14.38
N GLY A 206 7.35 -8.62 -13.45
CA GLY A 206 7.66 -8.27 -12.06
C GLY A 206 6.48 -8.39 -11.09
N HIS A 207 5.34 -8.90 -11.56
CA HIS A 207 4.20 -9.30 -10.75
C HIS A 207 4.18 -10.82 -10.53
N GLU A 208 3.18 -11.27 -9.80
CA GLU A 208 3.05 -12.61 -9.23
C GLU A 208 2.86 -13.73 -10.25
N PHE A 209 2.80 -14.97 -9.75
CA PHE A 209 2.94 -16.18 -10.56
C PHE A 209 1.75 -17.15 -10.42
N TYR A 210 1.59 -18.06 -11.37
CA TYR A 210 0.45 -19.00 -11.42
C TYR A 210 0.89 -20.42 -11.83
N GLY A 211 0.51 -21.45 -11.08
CA GLY A 211 1.01 -22.82 -11.24
C GLY A 211 -0.05 -23.89 -10.95
N ASP A 212 0.14 -25.09 -11.49
CA ASP A 212 -0.74 -26.25 -11.29
C ASP A 212 -0.47 -26.94 -9.94
N PHE A 213 -1.53 -27.40 -9.26
CA PHE A 213 -1.39 -28.20 -8.04
C PHE A 213 -0.85 -29.61 -8.33
N GLY A 214 0.04 -30.09 -7.47
CA GLY A 214 0.60 -31.42 -7.61
C GLY A 214 1.58 -31.82 -6.51
N THR A 215 2.54 -32.65 -6.89
CA THR A 215 3.58 -33.19 -6.00
C THR A 215 4.96 -32.69 -6.40
N PHE A 216 5.79 -32.37 -5.40
CA PHE A 216 7.18 -31.96 -5.59
C PHE A 216 8.09 -32.82 -4.70
N ASP A 217 8.91 -33.64 -5.35
CA ASP A 217 10.04 -34.37 -4.74
C ASP A 217 11.33 -33.64 -5.14
N VAL A 218 11.99 -33.00 -4.17
CA VAL A 218 13.13 -32.13 -4.45
C VAL A 218 14.33 -32.52 -3.61
N ALA A 219 15.43 -32.83 -4.29
CA ALA A 219 16.75 -33.03 -3.69
C ALA A 219 17.63 -31.80 -3.96
N LEU A 220 17.94 -31.05 -2.90
CA LEU A 220 18.80 -29.87 -2.92
C LEU A 220 20.20 -30.23 -2.42
N ASP A 221 21.15 -30.37 -3.34
CA ASP A 221 22.57 -30.55 -3.05
C ASP A 221 23.22 -29.20 -2.72
N MET A 222 23.61 -29.03 -1.45
CA MET A 222 24.04 -27.77 -0.83
C MET A 222 25.43 -27.91 -0.17
N PRO A 223 26.19 -26.82 0.00
CA PRO A 223 27.37 -26.79 0.87
C PRO A 223 27.08 -27.32 2.28
N ASN A 224 28.08 -27.94 2.91
CA ASN A 224 27.90 -28.66 4.18
C ASN A 224 27.45 -27.80 5.37
N ASP A 225 27.71 -26.50 5.33
CA ASP A 225 27.42 -25.52 6.39
C ASP A 225 26.03 -24.89 6.30
N MET A 226 25.33 -25.03 5.17
CA MET A 226 24.01 -24.46 4.96
C MET A 226 22.96 -25.08 5.90
N VAL A 227 22.13 -24.22 6.47
CA VAL A 227 20.84 -24.59 7.08
C VAL A 227 19.76 -24.19 6.08
N VAL A 228 18.86 -25.13 5.76
CA VAL A 228 17.88 -24.97 4.68
C VAL A 228 16.49 -25.27 5.21
N GLU A 229 15.52 -24.43 4.86
CA GLU A 229 14.10 -24.74 4.94
C GLU A 229 13.44 -24.46 3.58
N ALA A 230 12.34 -25.16 3.32
CA ALA A 230 11.67 -25.13 2.02
C ALA A 230 10.18 -25.49 2.11
N THR A 231 9.45 -25.28 1.02
CA THR A 231 8.16 -25.94 0.78
C THR A 231 8.31 -27.47 0.94
N GLY A 232 7.38 -28.11 1.64
CA GLY A 232 7.35 -29.58 1.80
C GLY A 232 8.00 -30.12 3.07
N TRP A 233 7.76 -31.39 3.35
CA TRP A 233 8.28 -32.10 4.51
C TRP A 233 9.71 -32.60 4.28
N LEU A 234 10.61 -32.35 5.24
CA LEU A 234 12.00 -32.79 5.17
C LEU A 234 12.11 -34.31 5.43
N GLN A 235 12.66 -35.05 4.47
CA GLN A 235 12.69 -36.51 4.48
C GLN A 235 13.89 -37.11 5.21
N ASN A 236 15.02 -36.41 5.24
CA ASN A 236 16.27 -36.93 5.81
C ASN A 236 16.85 -36.06 6.95
N PRO A 237 16.04 -35.62 7.94
CA PRO A 237 16.52 -34.70 8.99
C PRO A 237 17.69 -35.26 9.79
N GLN A 238 17.75 -36.57 10.02
CA GLN A 238 18.86 -37.20 10.76
C GLN A 238 20.22 -37.07 10.07
N GLU A 239 20.23 -36.93 8.74
CA GLU A 239 21.46 -36.78 7.95
C GLU A 239 21.89 -35.31 7.87
N VAL A 240 20.98 -34.43 7.50
CA VAL A 240 21.31 -33.01 7.20
C VAL A 240 21.29 -32.12 8.44
N MET A 241 20.45 -32.46 9.42
CA MET A 241 20.20 -31.71 10.65
C MET A 241 20.03 -32.65 11.87
N PRO A 242 21.09 -33.39 12.24
CA PRO A 242 21.03 -34.33 13.37
C PRO A 242 20.67 -33.60 14.68
N PRO A 243 20.12 -34.31 15.69
CA PRO A 243 19.60 -33.69 16.92
C PRO A 243 20.60 -32.79 17.65
N GLU A 244 21.87 -33.19 17.69
CA GLU A 244 22.95 -32.39 18.31
C GLU A 244 23.21 -31.07 17.58
N LEU A 245 23.08 -31.05 16.25
CA LEU A 245 23.18 -29.81 15.47
C LEU A 245 21.93 -28.96 15.68
N ARG A 246 20.73 -29.56 15.63
CA ARG A 246 19.46 -28.85 15.85
C ARG A 246 19.43 -28.14 17.19
N LYS A 247 19.91 -28.78 18.27
CA LYS A 247 20.04 -28.16 19.60
C LYS A 247 20.99 -26.96 19.63
N LYS A 248 22.07 -26.97 18.82
CA LYS A 248 22.98 -25.82 18.69
C LYS A 248 22.37 -24.67 17.89
N LEU A 249 21.53 -25.00 16.90
CA LEU A 249 20.84 -24.03 16.06
C LEU A 249 19.60 -23.43 16.72
N ASP A 250 19.14 -23.97 17.85
CA ASP A 250 18.00 -23.46 18.60
C ASP A 250 18.13 -21.96 18.85
N ILE A 251 17.10 -21.21 18.43
CA ILE A 251 17.04 -19.75 18.52
C ILE A 251 17.14 -19.25 19.96
N ALA A 252 16.72 -20.06 20.96
CA ALA A 252 16.78 -19.72 22.38
C ALA A 252 18.23 -19.52 22.88
N ASN A 253 19.22 -20.13 22.21
CA ASN A 253 20.64 -19.96 22.55
C ASN A 253 21.15 -18.54 22.26
N PHE A 254 20.39 -17.72 21.51
CA PHE A 254 20.81 -16.40 21.01
C PHE A 254 19.96 -15.24 21.54
N LYS A 255 19.10 -15.49 22.53
CA LYS A 255 18.16 -14.50 23.08
C LYS A 255 18.84 -13.21 23.60
N ASP A 256 20.03 -13.33 24.18
CA ASP A 256 20.76 -12.22 24.81
C ASP A 256 21.75 -11.55 23.84
N LYS A 257 21.75 -11.98 22.57
CA LYS A 257 22.68 -11.48 21.57
C LYS A 257 22.28 -10.06 21.11
N PRO A 258 23.23 -9.09 21.06
CA PRO A 258 22.91 -7.76 20.56
C PRO A 258 22.41 -7.80 19.11
N TRP A 259 21.35 -7.05 18.83
CA TRP A 259 20.82 -6.89 17.47
C TRP A 259 21.91 -6.44 16.51
N ASN A 260 21.93 -7.01 15.29
CA ASN A 260 22.91 -6.72 14.25
C ASN A 260 24.39 -7.00 14.62
N SER A 261 24.66 -7.89 15.58
CA SER A 261 26.03 -8.31 15.91
C SER A 261 26.52 -9.51 15.05
N PRO A 262 27.85 -9.67 14.86
CA PRO A 262 28.40 -10.72 14.00
C PRO A 262 27.93 -12.14 14.38
N PRO A 263 27.54 -13.01 13.42
CA PRO A 263 27.09 -14.38 13.67
C PRO A 263 28.22 -15.31 14.15
N SER A 264 27.86 -16.36 14.89
CA SER A 264 28.76 -17.45 15.26
C SER A 264 28.87 -18.48 14.12
N VAL A 265 29.97 -19.23 14.10
CA VAL A 265 30.17 -20.37 13.17
C VAL A 265 29.81 -21.66 13.90
N ILE A 266 28.63 -22.20 13.64
CA ILE A 266 28.17 -23.47 14.23
C ILE A 266 28.62 -24.68 13.39
N THR A 267 28.47 -24.57 12.07
CA THR A 267 28.96 -25.57 11.11
C THR A 267 30.01 -24.90 10.22
N PRO A 268 31.30 -25.26 10.33
CA PRO A 268 32.33 -24.69 9.47
C PRO A 268 32.15 -25.09 8.01
N TYR A 269 32.26 -24.13 7.10
CA TYR A 269 32.33 -24.37 5.66
C TYR A 269 33.56 -25.22 5.33
N GLN A 270 33.35 -26.31 4.58
CA GLN A 270 34.40 -27.20 4.09
C GLN A 270 34.30 -27.31 2.57
N PRO A 271 35.24 -26.71 1.82
CA PRO A 271 35.21 -26.73 0.36
C PRO A 271 35.06 -28.16 -0.19
N GLY A 272 34.06 -28.36 -1.06
CA GLY A 272 33.79 -29.64 -1.72
C GLY A 272 33.02 -30.67 -0.87
N VAL A 273 32.78 -30.41 0.42
CA VAL A 273 31.90 -31.24 1.26
C VAL A 273 30.46 -30.74 1.13
N ARG A 274 29.52 -31.66 0.90
CA ARG A 274 28.13 -31.31 0.58
C ARG A 274 27.12 -32.14 1.35
N LYS A 275 25.89 -31.62 1.44
CA LYS A 275 24.72 -32.27 2.04
C LYS A 275 23.54 -32.18 1.07
N VAL A 276 22.77 -33.25 0.95
CA VAL A 276 21.58 -33.28 0.10
C VAL A 276 20.32 -33.21 0.97
N TRP A 277 19.60 -32.09 0.89
CA TRP A 277 18.33 -31.90 1.59
C TRP A 277 17.20 -32.42 0.73
N ARG A 278 16.37 -33.33 1.25
CA ARG A 278 15.29 -33.98 0.49
C ARG A 278 13.93 -33.53 1.01
N TYR A 279 13.12 -32.92 0.17
CA TYR A 279 11.78 -32.44 0.50
C TYR A 279 10.72 -33.16 -0.33
N HIS A 280 9.57 -33.42 0.29
CA HIS A 280 8.37 -33.96 -0.34
C HIS A 280 7.17 -33.05 -0.03
N ALA A 281 6.45 -32.59 -1.05
CA ALA A 281 5.26 -31.75 -0.88
C ALA A 281 4.12 -32.24 -1.76
N GLU A 282 2.91 -32.31 -1.22
CA GLU A 282 1.68 -32.59 -1.99
C GLU A 282 0.65 -31.47 -1.86
N ASN A 283 -0.22 -31.38 -2.87
CA ASN A 283 -1.26 -30.36 -2.99
C ASN A 283 -0.70 -28.93 -3.00
N VAL A 284 0.54 -28.74 -3.49
CA VAL A 284 1.16 -27.42 -3.66
C VAL A 284 1.28 -27.08 -5.15
N HIS A 285 1.34 -25.80 -5.47
CA HIS A 285 1.46 -25.32 -6.85
C HIS A 285 2.80 -24.63 -7.15
N ASP A 286 3.69 -24.55 -6.15
CA ASP A 286 5.05 -24.04 -6.32
C ASP A 286 5.99 -24.63 -5.26
N PHE A 287 7.29 -24.50 -5.49
CA PHE A 287 8.34 -24.92 -4.57
C PHE A 287 9.39 -23.82 -4.39
N ALA A 288 9.52 -23.33 -3.16
CA ALA A 288 10.54 -22.37 -2.78
C ALA A 288 11.42 -22.90 -1.64
N PHE A 289 12.63 -22.34 -1.51
CA PHE A 289 13.53 -22.61 -0.40
C PHE A 289 14.29 -21.36 0.02
N THR A 290 14.79 -21.37 1.25
CA THR A 290 15.78 -20.40 1.74
C THR A 290 16.94 -21.12 2.44
N ALA A 291 18.15 -20.59 2.30
CA ALA A 291 19.37 -21.22 2.82
C ALA A 291 20.40 -20.19 3.32
N ASP A 292 20.82 -20.33 4.58
CA ASP A 292 21.82 -19.48 5.21
C ASP A 292 22.58 -20.26 6.31
N PRO A 293 23.92 -20.25 6.37
CA PRO A 293 24.69 -20.91 7.44
C PRO A 293 24.42 -20.33 8.84
N THR A 294 23.90 -19.10 8.89
CA THR A 294 23.66 -18.33 10.11
C THR A 294 22.21 -18.46 10.61
N TYR A 295 21.36 -19.26 9.96
CA TYR A 295 19.99 -19.48 10.44
C TYR A 295 19.91 -20.21 11.76
N ARG A 296 19.02 -19.72 12.63
CA ARG A 296 18.67 -20.27 13.94
C ARG A 296 17.19 -20.59 13.95
N ILE A 297 16.84 -21.71 14.57
CA ILE A 297 15.55 -22.37 14.38
C ILE A 297 14.72 -22.21 15.65
N GLY A 298 13.53 -21.65 15.52
CA GLY A 298 12.47 -21.69 16.52
C GLY A 298 11.35 -22.59 16.04
N GLU A 299 10.68 -23.30 16.95
CA GLU A 299 9.63 -24.25 16.60
C GLU A 299 8.43 -24.14 17.54
N ALA A 300 7.25 -24.27 16.97
CA ALA A 300 5.99 -24.39 17.68
C ALA A 300 5.08 -25.37 16.93
N GLU A 301 3.97 -25.77 17.54
CA GLU A 301 2.96 -26.60 16.90
C GLU A 301 1.57 -26.07 17.21
N TRP A 302 0.67 -26.11 16.23
CA TRP A 302 -0.75 -25.95 16.48
C TRP A 302 -1.55 -26.95 15.66
N ASN A 303 -2.33 -27.79 16.34
CA ASN A 303 -3.24 -28.75 15.71
C ASN A 303 -2.55 -29.68 14.69
N GLY A 304 -1.37 -30.21 15.05
CA GLY A 304 -0.57 -31.07 14.18
C GLY A 304 0.16 -30.35 13.05
N ILE A 305 0.08 -29.01 12.98
CA ILE A 305 0.80 -28.19 11.99
C ILE A 305 2.08 -27.68 12.65
N GLN A 306 3.24 -28.04 12.09
CA GLN A 306 4.53 -27.56 12.57
C GLN A 306 4.78 -26.12 12.10
N CYS A 307 5.07 -25.23 13.04
CA CYS A 307 5.39 -23.83 12.76
C CYS A 307 6.89 -23.64 13.01
N ILE A 308 7.65 -23.29 11.97
CA ILE A 308 9.10 -23.20 12.02
C ILE A 308 9.49 -21.75 11.74
N ALA A 309 10.31 -21.17 12.60
CA ALA A 309 10.96 -19.90 12.32
C ALA A 309 12.43 -20.15 12.00
N VAL A 310 12.92 -19.59 10.89
CA VAL A 310 14.35 -19.55 10.57
C VAL A 310 14.82 -18.10 10.58
N ALA A 311 15.51 -17.71 11.65
CA ALA A 311 15.99 -16.34 11.84
C ALA A 311 17.50 -16.28 11.61
N SER A 312 18.02 -15.29 10.88
CA SER A 312 19.47 -15.09 10.82
C SER A 312 19.99 -14.73 12.22
N GLU A 313 21.15 -15.28 12.63
CA GLU A 313 21.60 -15.19 14.03
C GLU A 313 21.72 -13.76 14.56
N HIS A 314 22.05 -12.79 13.70
CA HIS A 314 22.18 -11.39 14.06
C HIS A 314 20.83 -10.71 14.38
N HIS A 315 19.72 -11.34 14.02
CA HIS A 315 18.35 -10.95 14.37
C HIS A 315 17.67 -11.89 15.38
N ALA A 316 18.30 -13.04 15.71
CA ALA A 316 17.69 -14.08 16.52
C ALA A 316 17.15 -13.60 17.88
N SER A 317 17.78 -12.61 18.53
CA SER A 317 17.33 -12.09 19.83
C SER A 317 15.94 -11.45 19.82
N ARG A 318 15.47 -10.97 18.66
CA ARG A 318 14.12 -10.41 18.50
C ARG A 318 13.16 -11.31 17.71
N TRP A 319 13.56 -12.54 17.42
CA TRP A 319 12.74 -13.55 16.72
C TRP A 319 12.32 -14.71 17.63
N GLN A 320 12.55 -14.59 18.94
CA GLN A 320 12.34 -15.68 19.90
C GLN A 320 10.93 -16.26 19.89
N ASN A 321 9.90 -15.42 19.70
CA ASN A 321 8.50 -15.82 19.66
C ASN A 321 7.96 -16.02 18.22
N ALA A 322 8.80 -15.96 17.19
CA ALA A 322 8.35 -15.96 15.79
C ALA A 322 7.55 -17.23 15.43
N ALA A 323 8.02 -18.41 15.84
CA ALA A 323 7.32 -19.67 15.56
C ALA A 323 5.96 -19.76 16.30
N GLU A 324 5.90 -19.30 17.55
CA GLU A 324 4.65 -19.23 18.32
C GLU A 324 3.67 -18.23 17.71
N TYR A 325 4.17 -17.09 17.21
CA TYR A 325 3.34 -16.10 16.55
C TYR A 325 2.84 -16.59 15.19
N ALA A 326 3.64 -17.35 14.43
CA ALA A 326 3.19 -18.04 13.23
C ALA A 326 2.04 -19.01 13.54
N ALA A 327 2.16 -19.82 14.61
CA ALA A 327 1.08 -20.69 15.08
C ALA A 327 -0.18 -19.90 15.47
N LYS A 328 -0.01 -18.72 16.08
CA LYS A 328 -1.10 -17.78 16.41
C LYS A 328 -1.82 -17.28 15.16
N CYS A 329 -1.08 -16.94 14.10
CA CYS A 329 -1.62 -16.52 12.80
C CYS A 329 -2.43 -17.65 12.15
N ILE A 330 -1.86 -18.85 12.07
CA ILE A 330 -2.53 -20.04 11.50
C ILE A 330 -3.84 -20.33 12.25
N ARG A 331 -3.82 -20.25 13.59
CA ARG A 331 -5.01 -20.44 14.41
C ARG A 331 -6.08 -19.40 14.11
N ALA A 332 -5.71 -18.12 13.99
CA ALA A 332 -6.64 -17.03 13.70
C ALA A 332 -7.31 -17.22 12.33
N HIS A 333 -6.50 -17.44 11.30
CA HIS A 333 -6.98 -17.64 9.92
C HIS A 333 -7.82 -18.90 9.79
N SER A 334 -7.40 -20.00 10.43
CA SER A 334 -8.17 -21.25 10.46
C SER A 334 -9.54 -21.08 11.11
N GLY A 335 -9.60 -20.32 12.21
CA GLY A 335 -10.84 -20.03 12.94
C GLY A 335 -11.81 -19.16 12.14
N TYR A 336 -11.29 -18.26 11.30
CA TYR A 336 -12.11 -17.34 10.53
C TYR A 336 -12.55 -17.90 9.17
N VAL A 337 -11.60 -18.39 8.36
CA VAL A 337 -11.79 -18.78 6.94
C VAL A 337 -12.03 -20.29 6.77
N GLY A 338 -11.29 -21.13 7.50
CA GLY A 338 -11.36 -22.58 7.39
C GLY A 338 -10.00 -23.24 7.63
N MET A 339 -9.94 -24.53 7.96
CA MET A 339 -8.70 -25.17 8.40
C MET A 339 -7.55 -25.10 7.37
N TYR A 340 -6.37 -24.70 7.86
CA TYR A 340 -5.11 -24.81 7.14
C TYR A 340 -4.88 -26.25 6.63
N GLY A 341 -4.47 -26.37 5.37
CA GLY A 341 -4.43 -27.67 4.67
C GLY A 341 -3.06 -28.35 4.63
N TYR A 342 -1.99 -27.63 4.98
CA TYR A 342 -0.62 -28.13 4.90
C TYR A 342 -0.08 -28.61 6.25
N PRO A 343 0.94 -29.50 6.27
CA PRO A 343 1.49 -30.04 7.50
C PRO A 343 2.44 -29.09 8.24
N LYS A 344 2.95 -28.06 7.56
CA LYS A 344 3.86 -27.09 8.17
C LYS A 344 3.68 -25.68 7.61
N MET A 345 4.29 -24.72 8.31
CA MET A 345 4.45 -23.34 7.90
C MET A 345 5.81 -22.82 8.39
N VAL A 346 6.61 -22.28 7.48
CA VAL A 346 7.92 -21.70 7.77
C VAL A 346 7.84 -20.18 7.62
N VAL A 347 8.31 -19.42 8.62
CA VAL A 347 8.56 -17.98 8.54
C VAL A 347 10.07 -17.75 8.54
N ALA A 348 10.59 -17.05 7.53
CA ALA A 348 12.03 -16.92 7.32
C ALA A 348 12.50 -15.46 7.32
N ASP A 349 13.55 -15.15 8.08
CA ASP A 349 14.24 -13.85 8.01
C ASP A 349 15.10 -13.76 6.75
N ALA A 350 14.46 -13.40 5.63
CA ALA A 350 15.02 -13.48 4.27
C ALA A 350 14.99 -12.14 3.51
N ARG A 351 14.70 -11.04 4.20
CA ARG A 351 14.65 -9.67 3.63
C ARG A 351 13.64 -9.55 2.48
N ASP A 352 12.45 -10.11 2.69
CA ASP A 352 11.31 -9.99 1.78
C ASP A 352 10.00 -9.76 2.54
N GLY A 353 8.91 -9.71 1.79
CA GLY A 353 7.53 -9.98 2.24
C GLY A 353 6.87 -10.74 1.10
N MET A 354 7.02 -12.06 1.13
CA MET A 354 6.62 -12.95 0.04
C MET A 354 6.14 -14.32 0.53
N GLU A 355 5.10 -14.80 -0.12
CA GLU A 355 4.38 -16.02 0.13
C GLU A 355 4.76 -17.17 -0.82
N TYR A 356 4.86 -18.37 -0.26
CA TYR A 356 4.91 -19.63 -0.99
C TYR A 356 4.16 -20.69 -0.18
N PRO A 357 3.73 -21.80 -0.80
CA PRO A 357 3.14 -22.90 -0.05
C PRO A 357 4.08 -23.36 1.08
N MET A 358 3.60 -23.28 2.32
CA MET A 358 4.33 -23.62 3.56
C MET A 358 5.57 -22.78 3.89
N LEU A 359 5.90 -21.72 3.15
CA LEU A 359 7.08 -20.88 3.39
C LEU A 359 6.77 -19.42 3.10
N THR A 360 7.05 -18.53 4.05
CA THR A 360 7.07 -17.09 3.85
C THR A 360 8.48 -16.56 4.03
N LEU A 361 8.87 -15.66 3.14
CA LEU A 361 10.10 -14.90 3.21
C LEU A 361 9.77 -13.53 3.79
N ASP A 362 10.22 -13.29 5.00
CA ASP A 362 9.83 -12.17 5.85
C ASP A 362 11.04 -11.30 6.22
N SER A 363 10.78 -10.27 7.01
CA SER A 363 11.79 -9.39 7.58
C SER A 363 11.27 -8.68 8.84
N GLY A 364 12.15 -7.95 9.52
CA GLY A 364 11.80 -7.12 10.66
C GLY A 364 12.20 -7.73 12.01
N GLU A 365 11.70 -7.13 13.08
CA GLU A 365 11.93 -7.57 14.47
C GLU A 365 10.60 -7.58 15.23
N GLU A 366 10.53 -8.28 16.37
CA GLU A 366 9.36 -8.19 17.24
C GLU A 366 9.24 -6.77 17.84
N PRO A 367 8.08 -6.08 17.75
CA PRO A 367 6.77 -6.52 17.26
C PRO A 367 6.45 -6.21 15.78
N ASP A 368 7.33 -5.55 15.05
CA ASP A 368 7.11 -5.07 13.67
C ASP A 368 6.74 -6.19 12.67
N TYR A 369 7.33 -7.39 12.78
CA TYR A 369 7.00 -8.50 11.87
C TYR A 369 5.56 -9.03 12.04
N ARG A 370 4.85 -8.65 13.11
CA ARG A 370 3.56 -9.27 13.47
C ARG A 370 2.49 -9.07 12.39
N THR A 371 2.40 -7.87 11.81
CA THR A 371 1.46 -7.61 10.71
C THR A 371 1.91 -8.30 9.43
N LEU A 372 3.23 -8.33 9.17
CA LEU A 372 3.79 -9.04 8.02
C LEU A 372 3.46 -10.54 8.09
N PHE A 373 3.75 -11.23 9.19
CA PHE A 373 3.41 -12.64 9.35
C PHE A 373 1.90 -12.87 9.20
N MET A 374 1.06 -11.98 9.75
CA MET A 374 -0.38 -12.09 9.61
C MET A 374 -0.83 -12.00 8.14
N HIS A 375 -0.13 -11.21 7.32
CA HIS A 375 -0.35 -11.06 5.88
C HIS A 375 0.22 -12.25 5.09
N GLU A 376 1.52 -12.51 5.21
CA GLU A 376 2.22 -13.52 4.41
C GLU A 376 1.68 -14.94 4.67
N ILE A 377 1.33 -15.26 5.93
CA ILE A 377 0.70 -16.54 6.26
C ILE A 377 -0.75 -16.59 5.74
N ALA A 378 -1.47 -15.45 5.65
CA ALA A 378 -2.83 -15.42 5.11
C ALA A 378 -2.86 -15.80 3.62
N HIS A 379 -1.80 -15.55 2.85
CA HIS A 379 -1.70 -16.01 1.48
C HIS A 379 -1.71 -17.54 1.35
N ASN A 380 -1.45 -18.31 2.40
CA ASN A 380 -1.64 -19.76 2.29
C ASN A 380 -3.14 -20.14 2.18
N TRP A 381 -4.08 -19.25 2.50
CA TRP A 381 -5.51 -19.42 2.23
C TRP A 381 -5.92 -18.97 0.83
N PHE A 382 -5.53 -17.76 0.43
CA PHE A 382 -5.78 -17.20 -0.90
C PHE A 382 -4.45 -17.00 -1.59
N PHE A 383 -4.28 -17.60 -2.77
CA PHE A 383 -3.03 -18.07 -3.38
C PHE A 383 -2.69 -19.53 -3.07
N GLY A 384 -2.16 -19.81 -1.88
CA GLY A 384 -1.56 -21.10 -1.56
C GLY A 384 -2.52 -22.28 -1.66
N MET A 385 -3.70 -22.18 -1.03
CA MET A 385 -4.75 -23.20 -1.15
C MET A 385 -5.80 -22.81 -2.19
N VAL A 386 -6.18 -21.55 -2.31
CA VAL A 386 -7.04 -21.07 -3.40
C VAL A 386 -6.14 -20.46 -4.47
N GLY A 387 -5.71 -21.26 -5.44
CA GLY A 387 -4.72 -20.88 -6.45
C GLY A 387 -5.30 -19.99 -7.54
N ASN A 388 -5.61 -18.72 -7.26
CA ASN A 388 -6.00 -17.77 -8.30
C ASN A 388 -4.82 -17.43 -9.24
N ASN A 389 -5.13 -17.00 -10.46
CA ASN A 389 -4.14 -16.38 -11.35
C ASN A 389 -3.99 -14.91 -10.97
N GLU A 390 -2.97 -14.60 -10.16
CA GLU A 390 -2.75 -13.25 -9.66
C GLU A 390 -2.27 -12.27 -10.76
N THR A 391 -1.43 -12.74 -11.69
CA THR A 391 -1.00 -11.94 -12.85
C THR A 391 -2.22 -11.42 -13.63
N TYR A 392 -3.20 -12.29 -13.83
CA TYR A 392 -4.47 -11.93 -14.42
C TYR A 392 -5.29 -11.04 -13.48
N ARG A 393 -5.53 -11.43 -12.21
CA ARG A 393 -6.40 -10.69 -11.26
C ARG A 393 -5.91 -10.75 -9.82
N ALA A 394 -5.09 -9.78 -9.46
CA ALA A 394 -4.50 -9.70 -8.12
C ALA A 394 -5.48 -9.51 -6.96
N MET A 395 -6.69 -9.00 -7.21
CA MET A 395 -7.62 -8.73 -6.11
C MET A 395 -8.11 -9.99 -5.39
N LEU A 396 -8.05 -11.17 -6.02
CA LEU A 396 -8.44 -12.43 -5.39
C LEU A 396 -7.40 -12.91 -4.37
N ASP A 397 -6.21 -12.34 -4.45
CA ASP A 397 -5.04 -12.65 -3.67
C ASP A 397 -4.84 -11.61 -2.57
N GLU A 398 -3.93 -10.66 -2.80
CA GLU A 398 -3.63 -9.43 -2.07
C GLU A 398 -4.84 -8.76 -1.42
N GLY A 399 -5.96 -8.69 -2.14
CA GLY A 399 -7.18 -8.08 -1.64
C GLY A 399 -7.89 -8.89 -0.54
N PHE A 400 -7.96 -10.21 -0.69
CA PHE A 400 -8.52 -11.11 0.32
C PHE A 400 -7.54 -11.32 1.47
N THR A 401 -6.24 -11.44 1.16
CA THR A 401 -5.16 -11.51 2.16
C THR A 401 -5.17 -10.26 3.04
N GLN A 402 -5.27 -9.04 2.48
CA GLN A 402 -5.35 -7.80 3.26
C GLN A 402 -6.58 -7.75 4.20
N PHE A 403 -7.71 -8.31 3.75
CA PHE A 403 -8.92 -8.41 4.57
C PHE A 403 -8.72 -9.38 5.73
N ILE A 404 -8.18 -10.57 5.46
CA ILE A 404 -7.87 -11.57 6.48
C ILE A 404 -6.80 -11.06 7.45
N GLU A 405 -5.78 -10.34 6.98
CA GLU A 405 -4.76 -9.75 7.84
C GLU A 405 -5.43 -8.87 8.90
N THR A 406 -6.31 -7.98 8.45
CA THR A 406 -7.07 -7.09 9.33
C THR A 406 -7.89 -7.90 10.34
N VAL A 407 -8.67 -8.87 9.87
CA VAL A 407 -9.54 -9.68 10.74
C VAL A 407 -8.72 -10.58 11.68
N GLY A 408 -7.60 -11.11 11.21
CA GLY A 408 -6.67 -11.95 11.95
C GLY A 408 -6.06 -11.19 13.13
N MET A 409 -5.60 -9.95 12.91
CA MET A 409 -5.13 -9.06 13.99
C MET A 409 -6.21 -8.88 15.08
N GLN A 410 -7.48 -8.72 14.70
CA GLN A 410 -8.58 -8.62 15.67
C GLN A 410 -8.82 -9.94 16.43
N HIS A 411 -8.75 -11.08 15.74
CA HIS A 411 -8.94 -12.40 16.37
C HIS A 411 -7.84 -12.75 17.37
N VAL A 412 -6.63 -12.22 17.18
CA VAL A 412 -5.52 -12.39 18.13
C VAL A 412 -5.51 -11.37 19.27
N GLY A 413 -6.54 -10.52 19.35
CA GLY A 413 -6.73 -9.52 20.40
C GLY A 413 -6.00 -8.20 20.15
N GLU A 414 -5.57 -7.93 18.92
CA GLU A 414 -4.75 -6.77 18.53
C GLU A 414 -5.56 -5.78 17.68
N ASP A 415 -6.74 -5.37 18.18
CA ASP A 415 -7.55 -4.30 17.56
C ASP A 415 -6.78 -2.97 17.45
N THR A 416 -5.81 -2.77 18.35
CA THR A 416 -4.76 -1.74 18.24
C THR A 416 -3.45 -2.47 18.01
N LEU A 417 -2.77 -2.15 16.91
CA LEU A 417 -1.50 -2.75 16.54
C LEU A 417 -0.45 -2.46 17.62
N VAL A 418 0.30 -3.49 17.97
CA VAL A 418 1.43 -3.39 18.89
C VAL A 418 2.59 -2.75 18.13
N THR A 419 3.08 -1.62 18.63
CA THR A 419 4.24 -0.91 18.07
C THR A 419 5.25 -0.66 19.15
N GLU A 420 6.52 -0.48 18.77
CA GLU A 420 7.53 0.02 19.70
C GLU A 420 7.07 1.34 20.35
N PRO A 421 7.19 1.47 21.67
CA PRO A 421 6.77 2.68 22.36
C PRO A 421 7.65 3.86 21.94
N ALA A 422 7.03 5.01 21.71
CA ALA A 422 7.78 6.21 21.37
C ALA A 422 8.82 6.56 22.47
N ALA A 423 9.96 7.11 22.07
CA ALA A 423 11.13 7.29 22.93
C ALA A 423 10.82 8.19 24.15
N THR A 424 10.06 9.26 23.94
CA THR A 424 9.78 10.26 24.97
C THR A 424 8.37 10.14 25.56
N ALA A 425 8.20 10.60 26.80
CA ALA A 425 6.87 10.68 27.43
C ALA A 425 5.93 11.65 26.67
N TYR A 426 6.50 12.66 26.02
CA TYR A 426 5.76 13.61 25.19
C TYR A 426 5.19 12.92 23.95
N GLU A 427 6.00 12.19 23.20
CA GLU A 427 5.51 11.44 22.04
C GLU A 427 4.48 10.39 22.44
N ARG A 428 4.73 9.60 23.50
CA ARG A 428 3.76 8.59 23.98
C ARG A 428 2.40 9.19 24.35
N ARG A 429 2.38 10.43 24.86
CA ARG A 429 1.13 11.13 25.20
C ARG A 429 0.33 11.57 23.98
N TYR A 430 1.01 11.91 22.88
CA TYR A 430 0.39 12.54 21.72
C TYR A 430 0.36 11.66 20.45
N THR A 431 0.94 10.47 20.49
CA THR A 431 0.75 9.42 19.48
C THR A 431 -0.61 8.76 19.70
N GLY A 432 -1.46 8.80 18.67
CA GLY A 432 -2.77 8.16 18.67
C GLY A 432 -2.69 6.65 18.43
N PRO A 433 -3.75 5.90 18.75
CA PRO A 433 -3.76 4.45 18.59
C PRO A 433 -3.69 4.05 17.12
N ALA A 434 -2.88 3.02 16.82
CA ALA A 434 -2.79 2.39 15.52
C ALA A 434 -3.88 1.31 15.38
N LEU A 435 -5.14 1.71 15.20
CA LEU A 435 -6.25 0.74 15.05
C LEU A 435 -6.05 -0.13 13.81
N ALA A 436 -6.07 -1.47 13.97
CA ALA A 436 -5.75 -2.43 12.91
C ALA A 436 -6.60 -2.20 11.65
N ARG A 437 -7.92 -2.12 11.81
CA ARG A 437 -8.86 -1.87 10.70
C ARG A 437 -8.64 -0.53 9.99
N ASP A 438 -8.18 0.49 10.70
CA ASP A 438 -7.89 1.78 10.09
C ASP A 438 -6.55 1.75 9.35
N GLN A 439 -5.49 1.23 9.97
CA GLN A 439 -4.15 1.17 9.40
C GLN A 439 -4.07 0.25 8.18
N LEU A 440 -4.64 -0.96 8.31
CA LEU A 440 -4.53 -2.04 7.33
C LEU A 440 -5.62 -1.99 6.24
N THR A 441 -6.67 -1.17 6.42
CA THR A 441 -7.75 -1.06 5.43
C THR A 441 -8.17 0.39 5.14
N PHE A 442 -8.81 1.06 6.09
CA PHE A 442 -9.57 2.28 5.76
C PHE A 442 -8.71 3.52 5.52
N ASN A 443 -7.56 3.71 6.15
CA ASN A 443 -6.75 4.94 5.98
C ASN A 443 -6.34 5.15 4.51
N SER A 444 -5.87 4.08 3.86
CA SER A 444 -5.47 4.09 2.45
C SER A 444 -6.68 4.30 1.53
N TYR A 445 -7.74 3.53 1.74
CA TYR A 445 -8.97 3.61 0.96
C TYR A 445 -9.63 5.01 1.08
N MET A 446 -9.81 5.51 2.29
CA MET A 446 -10.45 6.80 2.59
C MET A 446 -9.68 7.98 2.00
N ARG A 447 -8.33 7.92 2.01
CA ARG A 447 -7.49 8.94 1.37
C ARG A 447 -7.70 9.01 -0.14
N ALA A 448 -7.88 7.87 -0.81
CA ALA A 448 -8.21 7.84 -2.24
C ALA A 448 -9.67 8.24 -2.50
N ALA A 449 -10.60 7.76 -1.68
CA ALA A 449 -12.03 8.03 -1.82
C ALA A 449 -12.37 9.52 -1.67
N VAL A 450 -11.81 10.21 -0.65
CA VAL A 450 -12.07 11.65 -0.42
C VAL A 450 -11.51 12.55 -1.54
N ARG A 451 -10.53 12.04 -2.30
CA ARG A 451 -9.86 12.73 -3.41
C ARG A 451 -10.40 12.37 -4.79
N ASN A 452 -11.33 11.42 -4.87
CA ASN A 452 -11.87 10.91 -6.13
C ASN A 452 -10.82 10.17 -6.99
N GLU A 453 -9.99 9.36 -6.33
CA GLU A 453 -8.82 8.69 -6.94
C GLU A 453 -8.96 7.15 -7.00
N LEU A 454 -10.14 6.59 -6.73
CA LEU A 454 -10.33 5.13 -6.73
C LEU A 454 -10.34 4.56 -8.16
N PRO A 455 -9.54 3.52 -8.47
CA PRO A 455 -9.56 2.82 -9.76
C PRO A 455 -10.53 1.62 -9.73
N PRO A 456 -10.91 1.05 -10.89
CA PRO A 456 -11.38 -0.34 -10.95
C PRO A 456 -10.29 -1.31 -10.47
N ILE A 457 -10.69 -2.50 -10.01
CA ILE A 457 -9.78 -3.54 -9.48
C ILE A 457 -9.84 -4.88 -10.24
N ASN A 458 -10.76 -5.01 -11.21
CA ASN A 458 -10.72 -6.05 -12.25
C ASN A 458 -9.80 -5.59 -13.40
N VAL A 459 -8.50 -5.53 -13.11
CA VAL A 459 -7.46 -5.04 -14.02
C VAL A 459 -6.29 -6.02 -13.97
N HIS A 460 -5.60 -6.19 -15.10
CA HIS A 460 -4.38 -6.99 -15.18
C HIS A 460 -3.27 -6.37 -14.31
N SER A 461 -2.44 -7.17 -13.64
CA SER A 461 -1.46 -6.66 -12.68
C SER A 461 -0.46 -5.66 -13.28
N ASP A 462 -0.04 -5.91 -14.53
CA ASP A 462 0.86 -5.02 -15.28
C ASP A 462 0.23 -3.68 -15.71
N GLU A 463 -1.10 -3.55 -15.67
CA GLU A 463 -1.82 -2.34 -16.14
C GLU A 463 -2.05 -1.30 -15.02
N PHE A 464 -1.71 -1.61 -13.77
CA PHE A 464 -1.89 -0.67 -12.65
C PHE A 464 -0.94 0.53 -12.68
N SER A 465 0.18 0.44 -13.42
CA SER A 465 1.16 1.54 -13.53
C SER A 465 0.56 2.84 -14.10
N GLY A 466 -0.51 2.73 -14.90
CA GLY A 466 -1.25 3.86 -15.47
C GLY A 466 -2.36 4.43 -14.57
N LEU A 467 -2.57 3.90 -13.36
CA LEU A 467 -3.68 4.25 -12.46
C LEU A 467 -3.21 5.09 -11.26
N HIS A 468 -4.00 6.08 -10.83
CA HIS A 468 -3.53 7.19 -9.98
C HIS A 468 -2.97 6.71 -8.63
N THR A 469 -3.63 5.70 -8.06
CA THR A 469 -3.23 5.06 -6.81
C THR A 469 -2.34 3.84 -7.01
N GLY A 470 -2.06 3.46 -8.27
CA GLY A 470 -1.33 2.26 -8.64
C GLY A 470 -1.94 0.96 -8.09
N TYR A 471 -1.08 -0.04 -7.93
CA TYR A 471 -1.38 -1.39 -7.41
C TYR A 471 -1.94 -1.37 -5.98
N ARG A 472 -1.73 -0.28 -5.23
CA ARG A 472 -2.15 -0.12 -3.84
C ARG A 472 -3.65 -0.39 -3.61
N MET A 473 -4.51 -0.10 -4.59
CA MET A 473 -5.96 -0.29 -4.41
C MET A 473 -6.41 -1.74 -4.59
N VAL A 474 -5.57 -2.63 -5.12
CA VAL A 474 -5.80 -4.07 -5.10
C VAL A 474 -6.00 -4.55 -3.65
N TYR A 475 -5.15 -4.10 -2.73
CA TYR A 475 -5.25 -4.38 -1.30
C TYR A 475 -6.44 -3.67 -0.65
N TYR A 476 -6.38 -2.34 -0.58
CA TYR A 476 -7.22 -1.59 0.34
C TYR A 476 -8.65 -1.39 -0.16
N LYS A 477 -8.86 -1.28 -1.48
CA LYS A 477 -10.22 -1.19 -2.02
C LYS A 477 -10.92 -2.54 -1.95
N THR A 478 -10.21 -3.65 -2.19
CA THR A 478 -10.78 -4.99 -2.04
C THR A 478 -11.10 -5.30 -0.57
N SER A 479 -10.18 -4.99 0.36
CA SER A 479 -10.48 -5.17 1.79
C SER A 479 -11.65 -4.29 2.24
N ALA A 480 -11.70 -3.02 1.84
CA ALA A 480 -12.85 -2.15 2.11
C ALA A 480 -14.14 -2.70 1.49
N MET A 481 -14.10 -3.23 0.26
CA MET A 481 -15.21 -3.91 -0.39
C MET A 481 -15.69 -5.10 0.46
N LEU A 482 -14.80 -5.96 0.95
CA LEU A 482 -15.19 -7.13 1.76
C LEU A 482 -15.84 -6.73 3.09
N PHE A 483 -15.33 -5.69 3.77
CA PHE A 483 -16.02 -5.11 4.94
C PHE A 483 -17.39 -4.52 4.59
N ASN A 484 -17.55 -3.92 3.41
CA ASN A 484 -18.82 -3.38 2.94
C ASN A 484 -19.79 -4.50 2.50
N LEU A 485 -19.29 -5.62 1.98
CA LEU A 485 -20.08 -6.81 1.70
C LEU A 485 -20.57 -7.44 3.01
N GLN A 486 -19.70 -7.50 4.02
CA GLN A 486 -20.06 -7.90 5.38
C GLN A 486 -21.10 -6.96 6.00
N TYR A 487 -21.01 -5.66 5.75
CA TYR A 487 -22.02 -4.68 6.16
C TYR A 487 -23.39 -4.98 5.53
N VAL A 488 -23.43 -5.27 4.21
CA VAL A 488 -24.65 -5.62 3.47
C VAL A 488 -25.26 -6.93 3.96
N LEU A 489 -24.46 -8.01 4.06
CA LEU A 489 -24.94 -9.35 4.37
C LEU A 489 -25.17 -9.58 5.87
N GLY A 490 -24.45 -8.85 6.73
CA GLY A 490 -24.28 -9.15 8.14
C GLY A 490 -23.23 -10.26 8.38
N ASP A 491 -22.70 -10.31 9.59
CA ASP A 491 -21.53 -11.11 9.95
C ASP A 491 -21.73 -12.61 9.70
N THR A 492 -22.88 -13.17 10.11
CA THR A 492 -23.16 -14.61 9.97
C THR A 492 -23.19 -15.04 8.50
N LEU A 493 -23.91 -14.29 7.66
CA LEU A 493 -24.11 -14.67 6.27
C LEU A 493 -22.85 -14.43 5.44
N PHE A 494 -22.13 -13.33 5.69
CA PHE A 494 -20.83 -13.06 5.07
C PHE A 494 -19.80 -14.12 5.44
N ASN A 495 -19.60 -14.40 6.74
CA ASN A 495 -18.62 -15.39 7.18
C ASN A 495 -18.95 -16.78 6.61
N GLY A 496 -20.24 -17.13 6.54
CA GLY A 496 -20.69 -18.37 5.91
C GLY A 496 -20.38 -18.43 4.41
N ALA A 497 -20.59 -17.33 3.68
CA ALA A 497 -20.31 -17.23 2.24
C ALA A 497 -18.81 -17.28 1.95
N LEU A 498 -17.98 -16.59 2.74
CA LEU A 498 -16.52 -16.63 2.64
C LEU A 498 -15.99 -18.04 2.88
N ARG A 499 -16.47 -18.71 3.94
CA ARG A 499 -16.11 -20.11 4.23
C ARG A 499 -16.57 -21.05 3.11
N HIS A 500 -17.75 -20.83 2.55
CA HIS A 500 -18.24 -21.62 1.42
C HIS A 500 -17.35 -21.45 0.18
N TYR A 501 -17.02 -20.20 -0.18
CA TYR A 501 -16.09 -19.91 -1.27
C TYR A 501 -14.74 -20.61 -1.06
N PHE A 502 -14.14 -20.46 0.13
CA PHE A 502 -12.88 -21.14 0.45
C PHE A 502 -13.00 -22.66 0.35
N GLN A 503 -14.01 -23.28 0.97
CA GLN A 503 -14.16 -24.75 0.94
C GLN A 503 -14.43 -25.29 -0.48
N GLN A 504 -15.20 -24.57 -1.28
CA GLN A 504 -15.48 -24.94 -2.67
C GLN A 504 -14.20 -24.94 -3.52
N TRP A 505 -13.36 -23.90 -3.35
CA TRP A 505 -12.19 -23.64 -4.20
C TRP A 505 -10.84 -24.02 -3.59
N LYS A 506 -10.82 -24.58 -2.38
CA LYS A 506 -9.61 -25.12 -1.75
C LYS A 506 -8.95 -26.17 -2.67
N PHE A 507 -7.66 -25.97 -2.93
CA PHE A 507 -6.77 -26.69 -3.85
C PHE A 507 -7.19 -26.65 -5.33
N LYS A 508 -7.75 -25.52 -5.76
CA LYS A 508 -8.29 -25.30 -7.12
C LYS A 508 -8.07 -23.87 -7.59
N HIS A 509 -8.38 -23.62 -8.87
CA HIS A 509 -8.16 -22.32 -9.53
C HIS A 509 -9.47 -21.56 -9.85
N PRO A 510 -9.96 -20.67 -8.97
CA PRO A 510 -11.11 -19.80 -9.26
C PRO A 510 -10.75 -18.54 -10.06
N TYR A 511 -11.75 -17.99 -10.72
CA TYR A 511 -11.76 -16.61 -11.23
C TYR A 511 -12.81 -15.76 -10.51
N MET A 512 -12.86 -14.46 -10.81
CA MET A 512 -13.81 -13.55 -10.15
C MET A 512 -15.26 -13.96 -10.35
N GLU A 513 -15.62 -14.49 -11.53
CA GLU A 513 -16.98 -15.02 -11.76
C GLU A 513 -17.30 -16.18 -10.81
N ASP A 514 -16.32 -17.02 -10.50
CA ASP A 514 -16.48 -18.15 -9.60
C ASP A 514 -16.64 -17.69 -8.15
N MET A 515 -15.87 -16.68 -7.73
CA MET A 515 -16.03 -16.05 -6.42
C MET A 515 -17.42 -15.42 -6.28
N ARG A 516 -17.83 -14.60 -7.25
CA ARG A 516 -19.18 -13.95 -7.27
C ARG A 516 -20.28 -15.00 -7.19
N GLN A 517 -20.15 -16.09 -7.95
CA GLN A 517 -21.10 -17.18 -7.96
C GLN A 517 -21.13 -17.91 -6.62
N SER A 518 -19.98 -18.19 -6.00
CA SER A 518 -19.91 -18.86 -4.69
C SER A 518 -20.62 -18.06 -3.59
N PHE A 519 -20.43 -16.73 -3.56
CA PHE A 519 -21.17 -15.86 -2.65
C PHE A 519 -22.67 -15.85 -2.97
N THR A 520 -23.05 -15.77 -4.23
CA THR A 520 -24.47 -15.79 -4.66
C THR A 520 -25.15 -17.12 -4.33
N ASP A 521 -24.47 -18.24 -4.55
CA ASP A 521 -24.95 -19.59 -4.26
C ASP A 521 -25.14 -19.83 -2.78
N TYR A 522 -24.24 -19.33 -1.93
CA TYR A 522 -24.40 -19.47 -0.49
C TYR A 522 -25.52 -18.56 0.04
N THR A 523 -25.53 -17.30 -0.40
CA THR A 523 -26.45 -16.28 0.13
C THR A 523 -27.85 -16.31 -0.48
N LYS A 524 -28.02 -17.02 -1.61
CA LYS A 524 -29.25 -17.06 -2.42
C LYS A 524 -29.77 -15.67 -2.78
N THR A 525 -28.85 -14.72 -2.97
CA THR A 525 -29.14 -13.31 -3.19
C THR A 525 -28.34 -12.79 -4.37
N ASP A 526 -28.95 -11.95 -5.21
CA ASP A 526 -28.22 -11.25 -6.28
C ASP A 526 -27.30 -10.18 -5.70
N LEU A 527 -26.00 -10.39 -5.86
CA LEU A 527 -24.92 -9.50 -5.42
C LEU A 527 -24.20 -8.81 -6.58
N ASN A 528 -24.66 -8.98 -7.83
CA ASN A 528 -23.99 -8.38 -8.99
C ASN A 528 -23.97 -6.86 -8.90
N TRP A 529 -25.07 -6.23 -8.49
CA TRP A 529 -25.12 -4.77 -8.24
C TRP A 529 -24.02 -4.29 -7.28
N PHE A 530 -23.64 -5.10 -6.30
CA PHE A 530 -22.61 -4.77 -5.33
C PHE A 530 -21.23 -4.91 -5.97
N PHE A 531 -20.94 -6.09 -6.50
CA PHE A 531 -19.64 -6.39 -7.08
C PHE A 531 -19.35 -5.52 -8.31
N ASP A 532 -20.32 -5.22 -9.16
CA ASP A 532 -20.14 -4.36 -10.33
C ASP A 532 -19.69 -2.95 -9.94
N GLN A 533 -20.28 -2.38 -8.89
CA GLN A 533 -19.89 -1.07 -8.40
C GLN A 533 -18.46 -1.08 -7.84
N TRP A 534 -18.13 -2.07 -7.01
CA TRP A 534 -16.84 -2.12 -6.30
C TRP A 534 -15.67 -2.58 -7.17
N ILE A 535 -15.91 -3.57 -8.04
CA ILE A 535 -14.86 -4.24 -8.81
C ILE A 535 -14.61 -3.53 -10.14
N GLU A 536 -15.69 -3.18 -10.86
CA GLU A 536 -15.61 -2.75 -12.26
C GLU A 536 -15.50 -1.23 -12.45
N THR A 537 -15.62 -0.44 -11.38
CA THR A 537 -15.67 1.03 -11.49
C THR A 537 -14.80 1.75 -10.46
N GLY A 538 -14.49 3.02 -10.72
CA GLY A 538 -13.90 3.96 -9.75
C GLY A 538 -14.92 4.70 -8.88
N LYS A 539 -16.19 4.24 -8.83
CA LYS A 539 -17.25 4.91 -8.04
C LYS A 539 -16.90 4.91 -6.54
N ARG A 540 -17.51 5.84 -5.80
CA ARG A 540 -17.34 5.96 -4.34
C ARG A 540 -18.69 6.10 -3.62
N LEU A 541 -18.71 5.70 -2.36
CA LEU A 541 -19.82 5.94 -1.42
C LEU A 541 -19.72 7.34 -0.82
N ASP A 542 -20.86 8.03 -0.69
CA ASP A 542 -20.99 9.31 0.03
C ASP A 542 -22.48 9.56 0.28
N TYR A 543 -22.91 9.30 1.52
CA TYR A 543 -24.26 9.54 2.02
C TYR A 543 -24.23 10.71 3.00
N ALA A 544 -25.37 11.34 3.25
CA ALA A 544 -25.44 12.49 4.13
C ALA A 544 -26.76 12.55 4.89
N VAL A 545 -26.69 12.87 6.19
CA VAL A 545 -27.82 13.38 6.96
C VAL A 545 -27.96 14.87 6.65
N LYS A 546 -29.00 15.24 5.90
CA LYS A 546 -29.25 16.64 5.49
C LYS A 546 -30.02 17.44 6.52
N GLY A 547 -30.84 16.78 7.34
CA GLY A 547 -31.58 17.43 8.41
C GLY A 547 -32.75 16.60 8.93
N VAL A 548 -33.44 17.13 9.93
CA VAL A 548 -34.60 16.51 10.57
C VAL A 548 -35.74 17.52 10.65
N LYS A 549 -36.91 17.20 10.09
CA LYS A 549 -38.15 17.96 10.29
C LYS A 549 -38.93 17.39 11.49
N HIS A 550 -39.63 18.26 12.20
CA HIS A 550 -40.42 17.92 13.41
C HIS A 550 -39.61 17.27 14.54
N ARG A 551 -38.36 17.72 14.73
CA ARG A 551 -37.36 17.14 15.66
C ARG A 551 -37.83 16.93 17.11
N ASN A 552 -38.70 17.80 17.63
CA ASN A 552 -39.16 17.80 19.02
C ASN A 552 -40.58 17.22 19.20
N ALA A 553 -41.24 16.77 18.12
CA ALA A 553 -42.61 16.28 18.17
C ALA A 553 -42.64 14.76 18.39
N ASP A 554 -43.64 14.26 19.12
CA ASP A 554 -43.75 12.85 19.53
C ASP A 554 -44.24 11.90 18.41
N ALA A 555 -44.57 12.42 17.22
CA ALA A 555 -44.90 11.64 16.01
C ALA A 555 -44.65 12.46 14.73
N GLY A 556 -44.30 11.80 13.62
CA GLY A 556 -44.14 12.44 12.31
C GLY A 556 -42.76 13.08 12.07
N GLN A 557 -41.73 12.68 12.83
CA GLN A 557 -40.36 13.13 12.59
C GLN A 557 -39.87 12.58 11.25
N ARG A 558 -39.25 13.46 10.45
CA ARG A 558 -38.78 13.10 9.11
C ARG A 558 -37.31 13.43 8.95
N ILE A 559 -36.48 12.41 8.81
CA ILE A 559 -35.04 12.53 8.59
C ILE A 559 -34.79 12.56 7.08
N HIS A 560 -34.07 13.57 6.61
CA HIS A 560 -33.69 13.70 5.19
C HIS A 560 -32.27 13.16 4.99
N PHE A 561 -32.17 12.11 4.20
CA PHE A 561 -30.91 11.54 3.73
C PHE A 561 -30.66 11.91 2.26
N ARG A 562 -29.38 12.06 1.88
CA ARG A 562 -28.96 12.26 0.48
C ARG A 562 -27.81 11.35 0.12
N ARG A 563 -27.88 10.71 -1.05
CA ARG A 563 -26.79 9.95 -1.68
C ARG A 563 -26.01 10.89 -2.61
N SER A 564 -24.90 11.43 -2.10
CA SER A 564 -24.03 12.37 -2.82
C SER A 564 -23.00 11.66 -3.71
N GLY A 565 -22.67 10.41 -3.40
CA GLY A 565 -21.76 9.54 -4.17
C GLY A 565 -22.51 8.64 -5.16
N ASP A 566 -21.78 7.98 -6.05
CA ASP A 566 -22.38 7.25 -7.18
C ASP A 566 -22.75 5.81 -6.84
N MET A 567 -22.19 5.28 -5.74
CA MET A 567 -22.52 3.94 -5.26
C MET A 567 -23.81 3.95 -4.44
N GLN A 568 -24.64 2.92 -4.62
CA GLN A 568 -25.76 2.62 -3.74
C GLN A 568 -25.46 1.48 -2.78
N MET A 569 -25.94 1.61 -1.54
CA MET A 569 -25.81 0.66 -0.44
C MET A 569 -27.08 0.70 0.42
N PRO A 570 -27.42 -0.40 1.13
CA PRO A 570 -28.37 -0.29 2.23
C PRO A 570 -27.81 0.66 3.30
N ILE A 571 -28.66 1.36 4.03
CA ILE A 571 -28.23 2.36 5.01
C ILE A 571 -28.75 1.97 6.38
N GLU A 572 -27.84 1.60 7.26
CA GLU A 572 -28.07 1.51 8.71
C GLU A 572 -27.77 2.85 9.35
N PHE A 573 -28.68 3.29 10.21
CA PHE A 573 -28.49 4.50 10.99
C PHE A 573 -29.08 4.35 12.38
N ALA A 574 -28.45 5.03 13.34
CA ALA A 574 -28.92 5.12 14.71
C ALA A 574 -29.50 6.52 14.97
N VAL A 575 -30.64 6.56 15.65
CA VAL A 575 -31.24 7.79 16.15
C VAL A 575 -31.07 7.84 17.66
N LYS A 576 -30.29 8.80 18.14
CA LYS A 576 -30.15 9.07 19.58
C LYS A 576 -31.24 10.04 19.99
N ALA A 577 -32.06 9.65 20.94
CA ALA A 577 -33.15 10.45 21.48
C ALA A 577 -32.67 11.41 22.58
N ASN A 578 -33.49 12.39 22.95
CA ASN A 578 -33.12 13.38 23.98
C ASN A 578 -32.98 12.79 25.38
N ASP A 579 -33.66 11.67 25.67
CA ASP A 579 -33.49 10.90 26.91
C ASP A 579 -32.27 9.97 26.90
N GLY A 580 -31.48 9.97 25.82
CA GLY A 580 -30.28 9.16 25.67
C GLY A 580 -30.50 7.77 25.10
N LYS A 581 -31.75 7.33 24.88
CA LYS A 581 -32.04 6.04 24.22
C LYS A 581 -31.61 6.08 22.75
N SER A 582 -31.18 4.93 22.23
CA SER A 582 -30.85 4.76 20.81
C SER A 582 -31.85 3.84 20.13
N TYR A 583 -32.20 4.19 18.90
CA TYR A 583 -33.10 3.42 18.04
C TYR A 583 -32.39 3.16 16.72
N ASP A 584 -32.23 1.89 16.36
CA ASP A 584 -31.54 1.48 15.13
C ASP A 584 -32.54 1.23 14.00
N TYR A 585 -32.18 1.70 12.81
CA TYR A 585 -32.99 1.59 11.59
C TYR A 585 -32.16 1.05 10.43
N LEU A 586 -32.82 0.38 9.49
CA LEU A 586 -32.24 -0.11 8.24
C LEU A 586 -33.11 0.35 7.06
N ILE A 587 -32.49 1.02 6.09
CA ILE A 587 -33.09 1.34 4.78
C ILE A 587 -32.45 0.40 3.75
N PRO A 588 -33.18 -0.62 3.26
CA PRO A 588 -32.61 -1.51 2.25
C PRO A 588 -32.52 -0.83 0.88
N ASN A 589 -31.53 -1.17 0.06
CA ASN A 589 -31.36 -0.64 -1.30
C ASN A 589 -31.82 -1.61 -2.40
N ASN A 590 -32.18 -2.84 -2.03
CA ASN A 590 -32.67 -3.88 -2.93
C ASN A 590 -33.69 -4.77 -2.20
N TRP A 591 -34.06 -5.90 -2.79
CA TRP A 591 -35.01 -6.85 -2.19
C TRP A 591 -34.45 -7.67 -1.04
N PHE A 592 -33.12 -7.77 -0.93
CA PHE A 592 -32.48 -8.45 0.17
C PHE A 592 -32.46 -7.55 1.41
N VAL A 593 -32.90 -8.12 2.53
CA VAL A 593 -32.84 -7.47 3.84
C VAL A 593 -32.13 -8.42 4.77
N LYS A 594 -30.96 -8.01 5.29
CA LYS A 594 -30.23 -8.83 6.25
C LYS A 594 -31.02 -9.04 7.54
N LYS A 595 -30.75 -10.15 8.23
CA LYS A 595 -31.30 -10.39 9.56
C LYS A 595 -30.81 -9.29 10.51
N THR A 596 -31.73 -8.53 11.10
CA THR A 596 -31.42 -7.39 11.97
C THR A 596 -32.50 -7.22 13.05
N SER A 597 -32.12 -6.63 14.18
CA SER A 597 -33.05 -6.13 15.21
C SER A 597 -33.49 -4.69 14.95
N ALA A 598 -32.87 -4.01 13.98
CA ALA A 598 -33.22 -2.65 13.59
C ALA A 598 -34.62 -2.58 12.96
N THR A 599 -35.27 -1.43 13.08
CA THR A 599 -36.55 -1.19 12.39
C THR A 599 -36.29 -1.00 10.89
N VAL A 600 -36.88 -1.88 10.07
CA VAL A 600 -36.70 -1.84 8.62
C VAL A 600 -37.67 -0.84 7.99
N LEU A 601 -37.13 0.12 7.26
CA LEU A 601 -37.87 1.17 6.56
C LEU A 601 -38.10 0.81 5.07
N PRO A 602 -38.97 1.56 4.34
CA PRO A 602 -39.16 1.35 2.91
C PRO A 602 -37.84 1.43 2.11
N ARG A 603 -37.73 0.61 1.07
CA ARG A 603 -36.51 0.53 0.25
C ARG A 603 -36.14 1.86 -0.42
N TRP A 604 -34.85 2.14 -0.50
CA TRP A 604 -34.28 3.27 -1.22
C TRP A 604 -33.46 2.78 -2.43
N ILE A 605 -34.14 2.60 -3.56
CA ILE A 605 -33.49 2.16 -4.81
C ILE A 605 -33.01 3.39 -5.55
N GLY A 606 -31.71 3.66 -5.48
CA GLY A 606 -31.09 4.81 -6.14
C GLY A 606 -29.97 4.35 -7.06
N PHE A 607 -30.19 4.39 -8.38
CA PHE A 607 -29.14 4.12 -9.37
C PHE A 607 -28.82 5.41 -10.12
N ASP A 608 -27.53 5.76 -10.23
CA ASP A 608 -27.08 6.98 -10.91
C ASP A 608 -27.77 8.25 -10.35
N GLU A 609 -28.50 9.04 -11.14
CA GLU A 609 -29.25 10.21 -10.65
C GLU A 609 -30.65 9.90 -10.09
N LEU A 610 -31.10 8.65 -10.17
CA LEU A 610 -32.39 8.24 -9.63
C LEU A 610 -32.40 8.35 -8.10
N GLN A 611 -33.44 8.99 -7.58
CA GLN A 611 -33.77 9.07 -6.14
C GLN A 611 -32.54 9.40 -5.28
N ARG A 612 -31.87 10.52 -5.54
CA ARG A 612 -30.72 10.98 -4.75
C ARG A 612 -31.09 11.38 -3.31
N ASP A 613 -32.36 11.60 -2.99
CA ASP A 613 -32.86 11.99 -1.67
C ASP A 613 -33.85 10.95 -1.14
N TYR A 614 -33.82 10.70 0.18
CA TYR A 614 -34.74 9.82 0.89
C TYR A 614 -35.22 10.46 2.18
N TYR A 615 -36.48 10.24 2.53
CA TYR A 615 -37.11 10.79 3.73
C TYR A 615 -37.58 9.66 4.63
N ALA A 616 -36.84 9.38 5.70
CA ALA A 616 -37.20 8.38 6.69
C ALA A 616 -38.20 8.97 7.69
N GLU A 617 -39.35 8.32 7.84
CA GLU A 617 -40.31 8.64 8.88
C GLU A 617 -40.03 7.77 10.11
N VAL A 618 -39.84 8.40 11.26
CA VAL A 618 -39.52 7.74 12.52
C VAL A 618 -40.39 8.27 13.65
N ASN A 619 -40.49 7.49 14.72
CA ASN A 619 -41.20 7.88 15.93
C ASN A 619 -40.29 7.73 17.15
N ILE A 620 -39.83 8.87 17.66
CA ILE A 620 -38.91 8.99 18.80
C ILE A 620 -39.63 9.83 19.87
N PRO A 621 -40.18 9.19 20.92
CA PRO A 621 -41.09 9.84 21.87
C PRO A 621 -40.51 11.04 22.62
N THR A 622 -39.19 11.11 22.79
CA THR A 622 -38.54 12.21 23.52
C THR A 622 -37.90 13.23 22.58
N GLY A 623 -38.08 13.08 21.26
CA GLY A 623 -37.43 13.89 20.24
C GLY A 623 -36.01 13.42 19.89
N ILE A 624 -35.48 13.93 18.78
CA ILE A 624 -34.22 13.48 18.18
C ILE A 624 -33.04 14.36 18.61
N ALA A 625 -32.08 13.79 19.35
CA ALA A 625 -30.85 14.48 19.75
C ALA A 625 -29.75 14.43 18.68
N ASP A 626 -29.62 13.30 17.99
CA ASP A 626 -28.65 13.08 16.90
C ASP A 626 -29.15 11.95 15.98
N VAL A 627 -28.66 11.95 14.74
CA VAL A 627 -28.87 10.88 13.76
C VAL A 627 -27.51 10.57 13.16
N ARG A 628 -27.12 9.30 13.11
CA ARG A 628 -25.82 8.87 12.57
C ARG A 628 -25.96 7.68 11.64
N ILE A 629 -25.47 7.82 10.42
CA ILE A 629 -25.27 6.74 9.46
C ILE A 629 -24.05 5.92 9.90
N ASP A 630 -24.20 4.60 9.88
CA ASP A 630 -23.20 3.60 10.21
C ASP A 630 -22.42 3.85 11.53
N THR A 631 -22.89 3.26 12.61
CA THR A 631 -22.18 3.26 13.90
C THR A 631 -21.08 2.19 13.98
N SER A 632 -20.99 1.28 13.00
CA SER A 632 -20.00 0.19 12.97
C SER A 632 -18.66 0.61 12.34
N TYR A 633 -18.65 1.72 11.58
CA TYR A 633 -17.52 2.21 10.79
C TYR A 633 -16.99 1.16 9.79
N ARG A 634 -17.92 0.43 9.15
CA ARG A 634 -17.61 -0.50 8.05
C ARG A 634 -17.98 0.11 6.69
N LEU A 635 -18.92 1.06 6.66
CA LEU A 635 -19.31 1.76 5.45
C LEU A 635 -18.16 2.66 4.99
N GLY A 636 -17.62 2.39 3.80
CA GLY A 636 -16.51 3.13 3.21
C GLY A 636 -16.91 4.50 2.66
N ASP A 637 -17.65 5.28 3.44
CA ASP A 637 -18.22 6.56 3.05
C ASP A 637 -17.15 7.65 2.97
N ALA A 638 -16.95 8.22 1.78
CA ALA A 638 -15.88 9.16 1.48
C ALA A 638 -15.96 10.49 2.24
N ASN A 639 -17.08 10.82 2.91
CA ASN A 639 -17.22 12.05 3.67
C ASN A 639 -17.96 11.85 5.00
N MET A 640 -17.31 11.26 6.00
CA MET A 640 -17.92 11.03 7.31
C MET A 640 -18.43 12.29 8.04
N LEU A 641 -18.04 13.49 7.63
CA LEU A 641 -18.46 14.74 8.28
C LEU A 641 -19.96 15.03 8.13
N ASN A 642 -20.61 14.47 7.09
CA ASN A 642 -22.03 14.66 6.81
C ASN A 642 -22.87 13.42 7.19
N ASN A 643 -22.25 12.35 7.70
CA ASN A 643 -22.95 11.13 8.13
C ASN A 643 -23.70 11.28 9.46
N SER A 644 -23.59 12.45 10.09
CA SER A 644 -24.23 12.74 11.36
C SER A 644 -24.93 14.09 11.32
N LEU A 645 -26.06 14.21 12.02
CA LEU A 645 -26.75 15.51 12.18
C LEU A 645 -25.84 16.51 12.92
N ARG A 646 -25.08 16.02 13.91
CA ARG A 646 -24.03 16.79 14.57
C ARG A 646 -22.72 16.65 13.80
N PHE A 647 -22.09 17.77 13.47
CA PHE A 647 -20.78 17.81 12.84
C PHE A 647 -19.73 17.15 13.75
N PRO A 648 -19.05 16.07 13.30
CA PRO A 648 -18.07 15.37 14.12
C PRO A 648 -16.75 16.16 14.15
N PHE A 649 -16.47 16.81 15.27
CA PHE A 649 -15.29 17.65 15.48
C PHE A 649 -14.51 17.21 16.71
N GLU A 650 -13.21 17.02 16.55
CA GLU A 650 -12.28 16.76 17.64
C GLU A 650 -11.18 17.83 17.62
N SER A 651 -10.92 18.45 18.77
CA SER A 651 -9.81 19.40 18.92
C SER A 651 -8.81 18.91 19.95
N THR A 652 -7.52 19.02 19.63
CA THR A 652 -6.42 18.62 20.51
C THR A 652 -5.34 19.68 20.54
N PHE A 653 -4.36 19.54 21.44
CA PHE A 653 -3.17 20.37 21.44
C PHE A 653 -2.31 20.09 20.20
N ASP A 654 -1.82 21.15 19.52
CA ASP A 654 -0.91 21.02 18.39
C ASP A 654 0.50 20.60 18.86
N SER A 655 0.67 19.29 19.05
CA SER A 655 1.88 18.72 19.61
C SER A 655 3.05 18.60 18.63
N HIS A 656 2.80 18.83 17.34
CA HIS A 656 3.72 18.53 16.22
C HIS A 656 4.07 17.06 16.04
N ILE A 657 3.46 16.16 16.81
CA ILE A 657 3.58 14.72 16.60
C ILE A 657 2.68 14.31 15.44
N ARG A 658 3.29 13.71 14.41
CA ARG A 658 2.58 13.29 13.20
C ARG A 658 1.76 12.04 13.48
N ASN A 659 0.44 12.21 13.53
CA ASN A 659 -0.51 11.10 13.53
C ASN A 659 -1.12 10.85 12.15
N TRP A 660 -1.71 9.68 11.95
CA TRP A 660 -2.61 9.45 10.82
C TRP A 660 -3.87 10.30 10.99
N PRO A 661 -4.39 10.93 9.92
CA PRO A 661 -5.65 11.67 10.01
C PRO A 661 -6.81 10.74 10.38
N ASN A 662 -7.64 11.15 11.33
CA ASN A 662 -8.87 10.42 11.66
C ASN A 662 -9.88 10.62 10.54
N TRP A 663 -10.28 9.54 9.86
CA TRP A 663 -11.24 9.58 8.76
C TRP A 663 -12.70 9.72 9.23
N ARG A 664 -12.95 9.62 10.54
CA ARG A 664 -14.30 9.70 11.15
C ARG A 664 -14.66 11.11 11.62
N THR A 665 -13.68 11.98 11.86
CA THR A 665 -13.88 13.29 12.49
C THR A 665 -13.07 14.39 11.79
N TYR A 666 -13.56 15.62 11.85
CA TYR A 666 -12.74 16.78 11.54
C TYR A 666 -11.76 17.02 12.69
N GLN A 667 -10.47 17.11 12.38
CA GLN A 667 -9.44 17.30 13.38
C GLN A 667 -8.99 18.75 13.43
N GLY A 668 -9.08 19.37 14.61
CA GLY A 668 -8.54 20.67 14.94
C GLY A 668 -7.37 20.56 15.92
N PHE A 669 -6.37 21.42 15.77
CA PHE A 669 -5.17 21.45 16.58
C PHE A 669 -4.91 22.89 17.00
N ALA A 670 -4.86 23.13 18.30
CA ALA A 670 -4.67 24.46 18.86
C ALA A 670 -3.44 24.51 19.76
N ARG A 671 -2.75 25.64 19.78
CA ARG A 671 -1.65 25.89 20.72
C ARG A 671 -1.53 27.37 21.06
N PRO A 672 -1.03 27.73 22.25
CA PRO A 672 -0.54 29.07 22.51
C PRO A 672 0.56 29.44 21.51
N ASP A 673 0.62 30.70 21.15
CA ASP A 673 1.64 31.25 20.27
C ASP A 673 2.22 32.51 20.89
N LEU A 674 3.56 32.58 20.97
CA LEU A 674 4.28 33.73 21.50
C LEU A 674 5.19 34.26 20.40
N TRP A 675 5.01 35.53 20.05
CA TRP A 675 5.78 36.18 19.01
C TRP A 675 6.30 37.54 19.47
N TYR A 676 7.19 38.12 18.68
CA TYR A 676 7.76 39.43 18.95
C TYR A 676 8.06 40.13 17.62
N ASN A 677 7.83 41.43 17.57
CA ASN A 677 8.47 42.32 16.59
C ASN A 677 8.83 43.65 17.27
N GLY A 678 9.64 44.48 16.61
CA GLY A 678 10.15 45.72 17.17
C GLY A 678 9.10 46.82 17.38
N TYR A 679 7.94 46.76 16.71
CA TYR A 679 6.89 47.79 16.79
C TYR A 679 5.74 47.42 17.74
N ASP A 680 5.19 46.22 17.64
CA ASP A 680 4.15 45.71 18.52
C ASP A 680 4.68 45.17 19.86
N GLY A 681 6.00 44.99 19.96
CA GLY A 681 6.63 44.34 21.10
C GLY A 681 6.23 42.88 21.21
N LEU A 682 6.08 42.41 22.46
CA LEU A 682 5.64 41.06 22.77
C LEU A 682 4.19 40.83 22.30
N LYS A 683 3.98 39.75 21.54
CA LYS A 683 2.68 39.29 21.03
C LYS A 683 2.29 37.98 21.71
N VAL A 684 1.12 37.95 22.33
CA VAL A 684 0.58 36.75 22.98
C VAL A 684 -0.67 36.32 22.24
N GLY A 685 -0.69 35.10 21.73
CA GLY A 685 -1.74 34.63 20.83
C GLY A 685 -2.00 33.14 20.87
N ALA A 686 -2.74 32.69 19.88
CA ALA A 686 -3.03 31.28 19.66
C ALA A 686 -2.98 30.95 18.17
N HIS A 687 -2.50 29.76 17.87
CA HIS A 687 -2.51 29.16 16.55
C HIS A 687 -3.52 28.01 16.53
N PHE A 688 -4.34 27.96 15.48
CA PHE A 688 -5.25 26.86 15.18
C PHE A 688 -5.01 26.37 13.75
N HIS A 689 -4.88 25.06 13.58
CA HIS A 689 -4.97 24.42 12.27
C HIS A 689 -5.99 23.28 12.32
N GLY A 690 -6.76 23.09 11.27
CA GLY A 690 -7.74 22.01 11.22
C GLY A 690 -8.00 21.52 9.81
N SER A 691 -8.39 20.26 9.68
CA SER A 691 -8.74 19.68 8.37
C SER A 691 -9.49 18.36 8.54
N TYR A 692 -10.13 17.92 7.46
CA TYR A 692 -10.56 16.54 7.28
C TYR A 692 -9.66 15.82 6.28
N LEU A 693 -9.04 14.72 6.73
CA LEU A 693 -8.07 13.92 5.97
C LEU A 693 -6.91 14.73 5.36
N ARG A 694 -6.57 15.90 5.95
CA ARG A 694 -5.59 16.85 5.40
C ARG A 694 -5.85 17.23 3.94
N TYR A 695 -7.13 17.29 3.55
CA TYR A 695 -7.53 17.56 2.16
C TYR A 695 -8.77 18.43 2.06
N LYS A 696 -9.82 18.13 2.84
CA LYS A 696 -11.06 18.91 2.87
C LYS A 696 -11.06 19.90 4.02
N HIS A 697 -11.67 21.05 3.77
CA HIS A 697 -11.90 22.10 4.77
C HIS A 697 -10.64 22.44 5.60
N GLN A 698 -9.50 22.61 4.94
CA GLN A 698 -8.26 22.96 5.63
C GLN A 698 -8.33 24.41 6.11
N VAL A 699 -8.17 24.64 7.40
CA VAL A 699 -8.20 25.94 8.05
C VAL A 699 -6.87 26.16 8.76
N TRP A 700 -6.23 27.30 8.53
CA TRP A 700 -5.15 27.82 9.33
C TRP A 700 -5.56 29.19 9.86
N PHE A 701 -5.46 29.37 11.17
CA PHE A 701 -5.84 30.59 11.84
C PHE A 701 -4.81 30.92 12.93
N SER A 702 -4.43 32.18 13.04
CA SER A 702 -3.58 32.67 14.12
C SER A 702 -4.02 34.07 14.47
N ALA A 703 -4.12 34.33 15.78
CA ALA A 703 -4.47 35.65 16.29
C ALA A 703 -3.57 35.97 17.49
N TRP A 704 -3.11 37.21 17.56
CA TRP A 704 -2.29 37.71 18.66
C TRP A 704 -2.86 39.01 19.21
N LEU A 705 -2.82 39.13 20.53
CA LEU A 705 -2.92 40.40 21.24
C LEU A 705 -1.50 40.94 21.43
N ASN A 706 -1.30 42.15 20.96
CA ASN A 706 -0.02 42.83 21.01
C ASN A 706 0.02 43.73 22.25
N THR A 707 1.21 43.93 22.84
CA THR A 707 1.33 44.57 24.16
C THR A 707 2.12 45.86 24.17
N GLY A 708 2.87 46.16 23.11
CA GLY A 708 3.87 47.23 23.08
C GLY A 708 5.08 46.98 24.01
N LEU A 709 5.12 45.87 24.75
CA LEU A 709 6.19 45.58 25.69
C LEU A 709 7.46 45.17 24.97
N GLY A 710 8.57 45.81 25.32
CA GLY A 710 9.88 45.50 24.74
C GLY A 710 10.08 46.03 23.32
N GLN A 711 9.30 47.04 22.91
CA GLN A 711 9.51 47.75 21.65
C GLN A 711 10.97 48.15 21.44
N SER A 712 11.40 48.04 20.18
CA SER A 712 12.76 48.35 19.73
C SER A 712 12.69 48.98 18.35
N LEU A 713 12.52 50.30 18.34
CA LEU A 713 12.41 51.08 17.11
C LEU A 713 13.76 51.65 16.65
N PRO A 714 13.91 51.97 15.35
CA PRO A 714 15.09 52.65 14.83
C PRO A 714 15.35 53.95 15.60
N GLY A 715 16.60 54.16 16.06
CA GLY A 715 16.98 55.32 16.88
C GLY A 715 16.78 55.16 18.40
N GLY A 716 16.38 53.97 18.88
CA GLY A 716 16.34 53.65 20.31
C GLY A 716 15.13 54.21 21.09
N GLY A 717 14.11 54.70 20.38
CA GLY A 717 12.87 55.22 20.98
C GLY A 717 11.83 54.13 21.32
N VAL A 718 10.89 54.49 22.18
CA VAL A 718 9.66 53.72 22.48
C VAL A 718 8.47 54.49 21.89
N ASN A 719 7.58 53.81 21.15
CA ASN A 719 6.35 54.43 20.63
C ASN A 719 5.15 53.88 21.38
N THR A 720 4.41 54.72 22.11
CA THR A 720 3.22 54.24 22.85
C THR A 720 2.11 53.69 21.95
N ALA A 721 2.17 53.91 20.63
CA ALA A 721 1.28 53.31 19.63
C ALA A 721 1.80 51.94 19.15
N TYR A 722 0.87 50.98 19.03
CA TYR A 722 1.05 49.67 18.43
C TYR A 722 -0.29 49.18 17.87
N ASP A 723 -0.29 48.18 16.97
CA ASP A 723 -1.55 47.57 16.52
C ASP A 723 -2.03 46.60 17.61
N PRO A 724 -3.22 46.75 18.19
CA PRO A 724 -3.66 45.87 19.28
C PRO A 724 -3.87 44.41 18.87
N ILE A 725 -4.15 44.13 17.58
CA ILE A 725 -4.54 42.79 17.14
C ILE A 725 -3.86 42.42 15.81
N SER A 726 -3.14 41.31 15.81
CA SER A 726 -2.65 40.69 14.58
C SER A 726 -3.43 39.42 14.24
N LEU A 727 -3.71 39.19 12.95
CA LEU A 727 -4.50 38.05 12.46
C LEU A 727 -3.91 37.46 11.17
N ASN A 728 -3.94 36.13 11.07
CA ASN A 728 -3.59 35.38 9.86
C ASN A 728 -4.60 34.24 9.67
N PHE A 729 -5.22 34.18 8.51
CA PHE A 729 -6.25 33.20 8.17
C PHE A 729 -6.02 32.65 6.77
N ARG A 730 -6.18 31.34 6.60
CA ARG A 730 -6.27 30.67 5.31
C ARG A 730 -7.28 29.54 5.39
N TYR A 731 -8.13 29.44 4.38
CA TYR A 731 -9.02 28.30 4.16
C TYR A 731 -8.74 27.71 2.78
N GLU A 732 -8.60 26.39 2.70
CA GLU A 732 -8.38 25.67 1.46
C GLU A 732 -9.22 24.39 1.41
N ASN A 733 -9.81 24.10 0.26
CA ASN A 733 -10.65 22.92 0.10
C ASN A 733 -10.41 22.23 -1.24
N GLY A 734 -10.16 20.93 -1.19
CA GLY A 734 -10.00 20.11 -2.38
C GLY A 734 -11.29 20.00 -3.22
N THR A 735 -11.15 20.13 -4.54
CA THR A 735 -12.23 20.16 -5.53
C THR A 735 -12.19 18.97 -6.50
N GLY A 736 -11.61 17.84 -6.06
CA GLY A 736 -11.46 16.59 -6.82
C GLY A 736 -12.74 16.03 -7.46
N ARG A 737 -13.93 16.43 -6.99
CA ARG A 737 -15.20 16.05 -7.64
C ARG A 737 -15.35 16.65 -9.04
N TRP A 738 -14.82 17.86 -9.27
CA TRP A 738 -14.92 18.55 -10.56
C TRP A 738 -13.65 18.41 -11.38
N LEU A 739 -12.49 18.43 -10.70
CA LEU A 739 -11.18 18.30 -11.33
C LEU A 739 -10.22 17.63 -10.36
N ASN A 740 -9.79 16.41 -10.67
CA ASN A 740 -8.89 15.64 -9.82
C ASN A 740 -7.58 16.40 -9.55
N GLY A 741 -7.09 16.33 -8.29
CA GLY A 741 -5.89 17.03 -7.85
C GLY A 741 -6.03 18.55 -7.66
N SER A 742 -7.25 19.11 -7.80
CA SER A 742 -7.47 20.54 -7.63
C SER A 742 -7.92 20.97 -6.22
N SER A 743 -7.67 22.22 -5.88
CA SER A 743 -8.20 22.91 -4.69
C SER A 743 -8.50 24.38 -4.96
N ILE A 744 -9.39 24.95 -4.16
CA ILE A 744 -9.60 26.41 -4.07
C ILE A 744 -9.22 26.88 -2.68
N PHE A 745 -8.67 28.10 -2.59
CA PHE A 745 -8.30 28.69 -1.32
C PHE A 745 -8.64 30.17 -1.24
N VAL A 746 -8.81 30.65 -0.01
CA VAL A 746 -8.89 32.06 0.36
C VAL A 746 -8.00 32.30 1.57
N ALA A 747 -7.38 33.47 1.66
CA ALA A 747 -6.56 33.87 2.78
C ALA A 747 -6.75 35.36 3.10
N ALA A 748 -6.62 35.70 4.37
CA ALA A 748 -6.66 37.06 4.87
C ALA A 748 -5.59 37.21 5.95
N ARG A 749 -4.84 38.30 5.91
CA ARG A 749 -3.76 38.61 6.84
C ARG A 749 -3.83 40.09 7.20
N LEU A 750 -3.87 40.36 8.50
CA LEU A 750 -3.77 41.68 9.12
C LEU A 750 -2.56 41.59 10.05
N LEU A 751 -1.36 41.81 9.52
CA LEU A 751 -0.13 41.44 10.20
C LEU A 751 0.99 42.40 9.84
N ASP A 752 1.65 42.96 10.86
CA ASP A 752 2.81 43.85 10.74
C ASP A 752 2.54 45.07 9.81
N GLY A 753 1.39 45.71 10.05
CA GLY A 753 0.88 46.86 9.30
C GLY A 753 0.40 46.56 7.87
N LEU A 754 0.31 45.28 7.47
CA LEU A 754 -0.14 44.88 6.15
C LEU A 754 -1.55 44.29 6.19
N GLU A 755 -2.47 44.87 5.43
CA GLU A 755 -3.72 44.22 5.03
C GLU A 755 -3.48 43.44 3.74
N GLN A 756 -3.54 42.11 3.81
CA GLN A 756 -3.41 41.23 2.65
C GLN A 756 -4.61 40.29 2.52
N TYR A 757 -5.15 40.19 1.30
CA TYR A 757 -6.20 39.23 0.95
C TYR A 757 -5.78 38.44 -0.28
N GLU A 758 -6.08 37.15 -0.30
CA GLU A 758 -5.71 36.26 -1.40
C GLU A 758 -6.84 35.28 -1.68
N GLY A 759 -7.06 34.96 -2.94
CA GLY A 759 -7.97 33.92 -3.37
C GLY A 759 -7.47 33.26 -4.63
N GLY A 760 -7.52 31.93 -4.68
CA GLY A 760 -6.92 31.21 -5.81
C GLY A 760 -7.36 29.78 -5.95
N PHE A 761 -6.80 29.17 -6.98
CA PHE A 761 -7.03 27.81 -7.42
C PHE A 761 -5.67 27.14 -7.67
N ASN A 762 -5.52 25.93 -7.16
CA ASN A 762 -4.36 25.07 -7.39
C ASN A 762 -4.80 23.80 -8.10
N TRP A 763 -3.96 23.26 -8.97
CA TRP A 763 -4.18 21.99 -9.63
C TRP A 763 -2.87 21.22 -9.77
N ASP A 764 -2.72 20.19 -8.94
CA ASP A 764 -1.72 19.16 -9.13
C ASP A 764 -2.24 18.19 -10.20
N ILE A 765 -1.65 18.23 -11.39
CA ILE A 765 -2.16 17.46 -12.53
C ILE A 765 -1.87 15.97 -12.29
N PRO A 766 -2.91 15.11 -12.22
CA PRO A 766 -2.74 13.67 -11.99
C PRO A 766 -1.74 13.05 -12.96
N PHE A 767 -0.93 12.09 -12.49
CA PHE A 767 0.08 11.36 -13.28
C PHE A 767 1.26 12.18 -13.79
N THR A 768 1.37 13.44 -13.38
CA THR A 768 2.47 14.30 -13.78
C THR A 768 3.21 14.85 -12.56
N LYS A 769 4.37 15.44 -12.80
CA LYS A 769 5.09 16.26 -11.83
C LYS A 769 4.78 17.74 -11.98
N THR A 770 3.68 18.06 -12.65
CA THR A 770 3.28 19.41 -13.03
C THR A 770 2.13 19.90 -12.17
N SER A 771 2.27 21.12 -11.66
CA SER A 771 1.24 21.83 -10.91
C SER A 771 0.93 23.15 -11.61
N LEU A 772 -0.35 23.50 -11.71
CA LEU A 772 -0.82 24.81 -12.17
C LEU A 772 -1.42 25.54 -10.97
N TYR A 773 -1.22 26.85 -10.90
CA TYR A 773 -1.93 27.69 -9.94
C TYR A 773 -2.34 29.01 -10.58
N THR A 774 -3.41 29.60 -10.04
CA THR A 774 -3.80 30.96 -10.35
C THR A 774 -4.40 31.61 -9.11
N ASN A 775 -4.01 32.83 -8.80
CA ASN A 775 -4.49 33.54 -7.62
C ASN A 775 -4.56 35.05 -7.86
N MET A 776 -5.48 35.68 -7.15
CA MET A 776 -5.53 37.13 -6.97
C MET A 776 -5.04 37.46 -5.58
N LYS A 777 -4.14 38.44 -5.48
CA LYS A 777 -3.55 38.92 -4.23
C LYS A 777 -3.77 40.43 -4.13
N PHE A 778 -4.15 40.90 -2.96
CA PHE A 778 -4.35 42.31 -2.64
C PHE A 778 -3.50 42.65 -1.44
N MET A 779 -2.77 43.76 -1.48
CA MET A 779 -1.93 44.25 -0.40
C MET A 779 -2.14 45.75 -0.25
N LEU A 780 -2.38 46.19 0.98
CA LEU A 780 -2.62 47.60 1.31
C LEU A 780 -2.03 47.96 2.67
N ARG A 781 -1.46 49.16 2.75
CA ARG A 781 -1.09 49.85 3.99
C ARG A 781 -1.88 51.15 4.05
N ARG A 782 -2.56 51.40 5.18
CA ARG A 782 -3.50 52.51 5.31
C ARG A 782 -2.99 53.60 6.23
N ASP A 783 -2.20 53.25 7.24
CA ASP A 783 -1.70 54.21 8.21
C ASP A 783 -0.21 54.47 7.97
N SER A 784 0.22 55.71 8.12
CA SER A 784 1.64 56.05 8.24
C SER A 784 2.39 55.21 9.28
N ALA A 785 1.72 54.80 10.35
CA ALA A 785 2.25 53.89 11.37
C ALA A 785 2.65 52.52 10.79
N ASP A 786 1.98 52.04 9.74
CA ASP A 786 2.25 50.76 9.08
C ASP A 786 3.67 50.68 8.49
N LEU A 787 4.26 51.83 8.14
CA LEU A 787 5.62 51.87 7.59
C LEU A 787 6.67 51.60 8.67
N THR A 788 6.35 51.83 9.94
CA THR A 788 7.28 51.65 11.07
C THR A 788 7.68 50.18 11.25
N TYR A 789 6.84 49.24 10.80
CA TYR A 789 7.15 47.82 10.83
C TYR A 789 8.29 47.44 9.89
N LEU A 790 8.45 48.17 8.79
CA LEU A 790 9.21 47.70 7.64
C LEU A 790 10.72 47.84 7.84
N LEU A 791 11.46 46.86 7.34
CA LEU A 791 12.91 46.98 7.19
C LEU A 791 13.28 48.06 6.15
N TYR A 792 12.42 48.24 5.13
CA TYR A 792 12.61 49.20 4.04
C TYR A 792 11.33 50.04 3.80
N PRO A 793 11.05 51.03 4.67
CA PRO A 793 9.80 51.80 4.63
C PRO A 793 9.63 52.67 3.38
N ASP A 794 10.73 53.14 2.78
CA ASP A 794 10.77 53.97 1.57
C ASP A 794 10.37 53.23 0.28
N ARG A 795 10.16 51.91 0.37
CA ARG A 795 9.79 51.03 -0.75
C ARG A 795 8.31 50.75 -0.86
N TRP A 796 7.51 51.21 0.09
CA TRP A 796 6.05 51.04 0.11
C TRP A 796 5.37 52.41 0.03
N GLU A 797 4.24 52.48 -0.65
CA GLU A 797 3.41 53.70 -0.74
C GLU A 797 2.12 53.54 0.06
N LEU A 798 1.74 54.57 0.83
CA LEU A 798 0.51 54.58 1.62
C LEU A 798 -0.71 54.70 0.72
N HIS A 799 -1.80 54.00 1.08
CA HIS A 799 -3.06 53.97 0.35
C HIS A 799 -2.98 53.48 -1.11
N ALA A 800 -1.81 53.03 -1.57
CA ALA A 800 -1.64 52.44 -2.89
C ALA A 800 -1.98 50.94 -2.84
N LEU A 801 -3.07 50.54 -3.50
CA LEU A 801 -3.46 49.13 -3.57
C LEU A 801 -2.52 48.38 -4.53
N ASN A 802 -1.67 47.52 -3.99
CA ASN A 802 -0.89 46.55 -4.76
C ASN A 802 -1.75 45.29 -4.95
N SER A 803 -2.52 45.27 -6.04
CA SER A 803 -3.32 44.11 -6.45
C SER A 803 -2.63 43.39 -7.61
N THR A 804 -2.53 42.07 -7.53
CA THR A 804 -1.95 41.24 -8.60
C THR A 804 -2.80 40.03 -8.92
N TRP A 805 -2.79 39.64 -10.19
CA TRP A 805 -3.22 38.33 -10.65
C TRP A 805 -2.00 37.55 -11.11
N ASN A 806 -1.70 36.45 -10.42
CA ASN A 806 -0.60 35.56 -10.77
C ASN A 806 -1.16 34.25 -11.34
N THR A 807 -0.57 33.76 -12.41
CA THR A 807 -0.85 32.45 -12.99
C THR A 807 0.46 31.77 -13.28
N GLY A 808 0.66 30.57 -12.74
CA GLY A 808 1.91 29.86 -12.87
C GLY A 808 1.75 28.37 -13.12
N LEU A 809 2.80 27.81 -13.70
CA LEU A 809 3.00 26.39 -13.91
C LEU A 809 4.35 26.03 -13.32
N GLU A 810 4.39 24.97 -12.51
CA GLU A 810 5.62 24.39 -11.98
C GLU A 810 5.73 22.93 -12.41
N HIS A 811 6.82 22.58 -13.08
CA HIS A 811 7.15 21.20 -13.44
C HIS A 811 8.37 20.73 -12.63
N ARG A 812 8.19 19.71 -11.80
CA ARG A 812 9.28 19.10 -11.02
C ARG A 812 9.94 17.97 -11.79
N TYR A 813 11.25 17.84 -11.65
CA TYR A 813 12.04 16.78 -12.28
C TYR A 813 13.12 16.25 -11.33
N ASP A 814 13.50 14.99 -11.53
CA ASP A 814 14.56 14.32 -10.79
C ASP A 814 15.61 13.79 -11.78
N TRP A 815 16.86 13.74 -11.37
CA TRP A 815 17.95 13.08 -12.10
C TRP A 815 18.90 12.38 -11.14
N HIS A 816 19.83 11.59 -11.66
CA HIS A 816 20.71 10.72 -10.88
C HIS A 816 21.55 11.41 -9.78
N LYS A 817 21.71 12.74 -9.80
CA LYS A 817 22.49 13.51 -8.82
C LYS A 817 21.67 14.58 -8.09
N GLY A 818 20.35 14.63 -8.26
CA GLY A 818 19.59 15.74 -7.72
C GLY A 818 18.15 15.83 -8.18
N ASN A 819 17.53 16.95 -7.84
CA ASN A 819 16.17 17.29 -8.24
C ASN A 819 16.00 18.79 -8.46
N GLY A 820 14.94 19.16 -9.15
CA GLY A 820 14.72 20.54 -9.54
C GLY A 820 13.28 20.83 -9.95
N SER A 821 13.03 22.10 -10.25
CA SER A 821 11.75 22.59 -10.75
C SER A 821 11.94 23.66 -11.82
N LEU A 822 11.11 23.59 -12.85
CA LEU A 822 10.93 24.62 -13.86
C LEU A 822 9.60 25.33 -13.57
N GLY A 823 9.66 26.62 -13.28
CA GLY A 823 8.51 27.48 -13.07
C GLY A 823 8.35 28.45 -14.24
N LEU A 824 7.13 28.58 -14.75
CA LEU A 824 6.70 29.67 -15.60
C LEU A 824 5.61 30.43 -14.86
N GLU A 825 5.73 31.74 -14.75
CA GLU A 825 4.79 32.57 -14.03
C GLU A 825 4.49 33.83 -14.86
N VAL A 826 3.20 34.16 -14.97
CA VAL A 826 2.74 35.44 -15.47
C VAL A 826 2.06 36.16 -14.31
N ARG A 827 2.54 37.38 -14.03
CA ARG A 827 2.06 38.25 -12.97
C ARG A 827 1.60 39.57 -13.57
N THR A 828 0.36 39.96 -13.32
CA THR A 828 -0.22 41.19 -13.86
C THR A 828 -0.88 42.02 -12.78
N ALA A 829 -1.09 43.30 -13.05
CA ALA A 829 -1.91 44.18 -12.21
C ALA A 829 -3.33 43.59 -12.10
N GLY A 830 -3.78 43.40 -10.86
CA GLY A 830 -5.11 42.90 -10.53
C GLY A 830 -6.16 44.01 -10.50
N ILE A 831 -7.36 43.66 -10.04
CA ILE A 831 -8.49 44.58 -9.97
C ILE A 831 -8.19 45.73 -8.99
N GLY A 832 -8.32 46.97 -9.46
CA GLY A 832 -8.13 48.16 -8.63
C GLY A 832 -6.67 48.49 -8.30
N ALA A 833 -5.70 47.83 -8.95
CA ALA A 833 -4.28 48.09 -8.72
C ALA A 833 -3.92 49.56 -9.00
N ALA A 834 -3.15 50.17 -8.08
CA ALA A 834 -2.59 51.51 -8.27
C ALA A 834 -1.51 51.56 -9.37
N TYR A 835 -0.93 50.39 -9.70
CA TYR A 835 0.20 50.27 -10.60
C TYR A 835 -0.14 49.38 -11.80
N PRO A 836 -0.11 49.90 -13.04
CA PRO A 836 -0.32 49.09 -14.23
C PRO A 836 0.98 48.39 -14.62
N PHE A 837 1.07 47.08 -14.41
CA PHE A 837 2.23 46.29 -14.80
C PHE A 837 1.86 44.89 -15.28
N ALA A 838 2.76 44.29 -16.06
CA ALA A 838 2.72 42.89 -16.43
C ALA A 838 4.15 42.34 -16.43
N GLN A 839 4.32 41.12 -15.93
CA GLN A 839 5.58 40.42 -15.81
C GLN A 839 5.41 38.97 -16.23
N ALA A 840 6.39 38.44 -16.93
CA ALA A 840 6.56 37.02 -17.20
C ALA A 840 7.92 36.60 -16.66
N ALA A 841 7.95 35.52 -15.88
CA ALA A 841 9.15 34.98 -15.30
C ALA A 841 9.26 33.48 -15.61
N ALA A 842 10.47 33.06 -15.97
CA ALA A 842 10.88 31.67 -16.06
C ALA A 842 11.96 31.42 -15.01
N THR A 843 11.72 30.45 -14.12
CA THR A 843 12.67 30.08 -13.07
C THR A 843 13.04 28.61 -13.18
N ALA A 844 14.33 28.29 -13.19
CA ALA A 844 14.82 26.93 -13.02
C ALA A 844 15.58 26.82 -11.70
N LYS A 845 15.09 26.00 -10.77
CA LYS A 845 15.78 25.69 -9.49
C LYS A 845 16.34 24.28 -9.57
N ASN A 846 17.62 24.13 -9.24
CA ASN A 846 18.30 22.83 -9.24
C ASN A 846 19.00 22.60 -7.91
N ASN A 847 18.90 21.40 -7.39
CA ASN A 847 19.65 20.94 -6.23
C ASN A 847 20.49 19.72 -6.62
N THR A 848 21.80 19.92 -6.75
CA THR A 848 22.76 18.91 -7.19
C THR A 848 23.63 18.46 -6.03
N ARG A 849 23.60 17.16 -5.72
CA ARG A 849 24.52 16.53 -4.76
C ARG A 849 25.85 16.23 -5.46
N MET A 850 26.92 16.79 -4.91
CA MET A 850 28.32 16.58 -5.32
C MET A 850 29.11 16.05 -4.12
N GLY A 851 28.95 14.76 -3.82
CA GLY A 851 29.54 14.14 -2.62
C GLY A 851 28.92 14.70 -1.34
N ARG A 852 29.72 15.35 -0.49
CA ARG A 852 29.25 16.04 0.73
C ARG A 852 28.72 17.45 0.48
N LEU A 853 28.93 18.00 -0.72
CA LEU A 853 28.47 19.33 -1.10
C LEU A 853 27.10 19.24 -1.78
N ASN A 854 26.14 20.08 -1.36
CA ASN A 854 24.87 20.27 -2.05
C ASN A 854 24.89 21.63 -2.76
N LEU A 855 25.02 21.62 -4.08
CA LEU A 855 24.97 22.83 -4.90
C LEU A 855 23.52 23.15 -5.26
N ARG A 856 23.01 24.27 -4.76
CA ARG A 856 21.69 24.80 -5.13
C ARG A 856 21.87 25.94 -6.12
N THR A 857 21.32 25.81 -7.31
CA THR A 857 21.35 26.87 -8.33
C THR A 857 19.94 27.34 -8.66
N ARG A 858 19.82 28.62 -9.02
CA ARG A 858 18.59 29.22 -9.55
C ARG A 858 18.98 30.01 -10.79
N LEU A 859 18.31 29.72 -11.90
CA LEU A 859 18.32 30.55 -13.10
C LEU A 859 16.97 31.25 -13.18
N LEU A 860 16.98 32.57 -13.39
CA LEU A 860 15.78 33.41 -13.52
C LEU A 860 15.91 34.23 -14.80
N ALA A 861 14.89 34.16 -15.65
CA ALA A 861 14.67 35.09 -16.73
C ALA A 861 13.34 35.80 -16.47
N GLN A 862 13.34 37.13 -16.46
CA GLN A 862 12.15 37.92 -16.20
C GLN A 862 12.06 39.04 -17.22
N TYR A 863 10.88 39.20 -17.79
CA TYR A 863 10.53 40.33 -18.65
C TYR A 863 9.31 41.01 -18.05
N GLY A 864 9.34 42.33 -17.94
CA GLY A 864 8.24 43.11 -17.41
C GLY A 864 8.01 44.39 -18.19
N SER A 865 6.78 44.86 -18.20
CA SER A 865 6.37 46.13 -18.79
C SER A 865 5.46 46.90 -17.82
N GLY A 866 5.32 48.20 -18.05
CA GLY A 866 4.56 49.10 -17.18
C GLY A 866 5.36 49.56 -15.96
N THR A 867 4.65 49.88 -14.87
CA THR A 867 5.23 50.40 -13.63
C THR A 867 5.04 49.37 -12.53
N THR A 868 6.02 48.51 -12.29
CA THR A 868 5.95 47.55 -11.16
C THR A 868 6.10 48.31 -9.82
N PRO A 869 5.26 48.04 -8.80
CA PRO A 869 5.41 48.58 -7.45
C PRO A 869 6.83 48.34 -6.90
N ARG A 870 7.43 49.31 -6.20
CA ARG A 870 8.83 49.23 -5.73
C ARG A 870 9.06 48.04 -4.81
N GLU A 871 8.07 47.73 -3.98
CA GLU A 871 8.07 46.59 -3.07
C GLU A 871 8.02 45.22 -3.77
N SER A 872 7.58 45.18 -5.03
CA SER A 872 7.40 43.96 -5.85
C SER A 872 8.45 43.80 -6.96
N GLN A 873 9.39 44.75 -7.08
CA GLN A 873 10.44 44.69 -8.10
C GLN A 873 11.47 43.60 -7.81
N LEU A 874 12.18 43.14 -8.84
CA LEU A 874 13.29 42.21 -8.69
C LEU A 874 14.50 42.95 -8.13
N TYR A 875 15.03 42.49 -7.00
CA TYR A 875 16.24 43.06 -6.39
C TYR A 875 17.49 42.28 -6.82
N LEU A 876 18.59 43.00 -7.04
CA LEU A 876 19.85 42.39 -7.47
C LEU A 876 20.49 41.52 -6.36
N ALA A 877 20.42 41.97 -5.11
CA ALA A 877 20.97 41.24 -3.97
C ALA A 877 19.94 40.35 -3.26
N GLY A 878 19.03 40.97 -2.51
CA GLY A 878 18.10 40.30 -1.59
C GLY A 878 16.70 40.08 -2.15
N ALA A 879 15.81 39.51 -1.36
CA ALA A 879 14.38 39.41 -1.64
C ALA A 879 13.73 40.79 -1.81
N SER A 880 12.64 40.86 -2.59
CA SER A 880 11.81 42.07 -2.68
C SER A 880 11.10 42.32 -1.34
N PRO A 881 10.82 43.58 -0.92
CA PRO A 881 10.08 43.85 0.30
C PRO A 881 8.74 43.08 0.41
N GLU A 882 8.07 42.82 -0.70
CA GLU A 882 6.91 41.92 -0.76
C GLU A 882 7.26 40.47 -0.38
N ASP A 883 8.31 39.88 -0.96
CA ASP A 883 8.74 38.52 -0.63
C ASP A 883 9.19 38.41 0.84
N MET A 884 9.79 39.48 1.37
CA MET A 884 10.18 39.55 2.79
C MET A 884 8.96 39.40 3.71
N MET A 885 7.76 39.86 3.28
CA MET A 885 6.51 39.67 4.04
C MET A 885 6.09 38.20 4.20
N ALA A 886 6.63 37.28 3.39
CA ALA A 886 6.38 35.86 3.54
C ALA A 886 7.22 35.20 4.64
N ASP A 887 8.32 35.84 5.07
CA ASP A 887 9.21 35.33 6.12
C ASP A 887 8.97 36.04 7.46
N LYS A 888 8.73 35.26 8.51
CA LYS A 888 8.36 35.81 9.82
C LYS A 888 9.48 36.60 10.52
N TYR A 889 10.73 36.37 10.16
CA TYR A 889 11.89 37.03 10.79
C TYR A 889 12.30 38.32 10.09
N THR A 890 11.82 38.55 8.87
CA THR A 890 12.25 39.69 8.04
C THR A 890 11.10 40.57 7.56
N ARG A 891 9.85 40.12 7.72
CA ARG A 891 8.64 40.93 7.44
C ARG A 891 8.50 42.16 8.33
N SER A 892 9.19 42.19 9.47
CA SER A 892 9.13 43.30 10.42
C SER A 892 10.47 43.54 11.13
N ILE A 893 10.71 44.78 11.57
CA ILE A 893 11.83 45.15 12.46
C ILE A 893 11.81 44.32 13.75
N GLY A 894 12.97 44.18 14.40
CA GLY A 894 13.12 43.59 15.74
C GLY A 894 14.10 42.40 15.83
N PHE A 895 14.21 41.59 14.78
CA PHE A 895 15.17 40.47 14.74
C PHE A 895 16.50 40.85 14.08
N VAL A 896 16.45 41.69 13.05
CA VAL A 896 17.62 42.20 12.33
C VAL A 896 17.95 43.59 12.86
N PRO A 897 19.20 43.85 13.30
CA PRO A 897 19.61 45.19 13.71
C PRO A 897 19.43 46.20 12.58
N PHE A 898 18.90 47.39 12.89
CA PHE A 898 18.62 48.41 11.87
C PHE A 898 19.89 48.85 11.13
N ASP A 899 21.01 48.95 11.85
CA ASP A 899 22.32 49.32 11.29
C ASP A 899 22.85 48.30 10.26
N TRP A 900 22.24 47.11 10.18
CA TRP A 900 22.59 46.08 9.20
C TRP A 900 21.79 46.20 7.89
N MET A 901 20.91 47.20 7.76
CA MET A 901 19.97 47.32 6.64
C MET A 901 20.37 48.41 5.62
N GLY A 902 21.66 48.73 5.53
CA GLY A 902 22.17 49.80 4.66
C GLY A 902 21.99 49.54 3.16
N TYR A 903 21.83 50.64 2.39
CA TYR A 903 21.80 50.66 0.92
C TYR A 903 23.15 51.14 0.37
N GLY A 904 23.66 50.51 -0.69
CA GLY A 904 24.86 50.98 -1.40
C GLY A 904 25.70 49.89 -2.07
N ALA A 905 26.81 50.30 -2.68
CA ALA A 905 27.77 49.44 -3.39
C ALA A 905 28.70 48.61 -2.46
N GLY A 906 28.49 48.70 -1.15
CA GLY A 906 29.27 47.99 -0.13
C GLY A 906 28.74 46.60 0.19
N VAL A 907 29.53 45.82 0.94
CA VAL A 907 29.07 44.54 1.50
C VAL A 907 28.07 44.82 2.62
N ASN A 908 26.83 44.37 2.45
CA ASN A 908 25.78 44.53 3.46
C ASN A 908 25.87 43.41 4.52
N HIS A 909 25.53 43.72 5.78
CA HIS A 909 25.56 42.77 6.90
C HIS A 909 24.34 41.84 6.93
N PHE A 910 23.23 42.23 6.30
CA PHE A 910 22.03 41.42 6.17
C PHE A 910 21.61 41.26 4.70
N GLN A 911 21.27 40.03 4.30
CA GLN A 911 20.62 39.73 3.02
C GLN A 911 19.65 38.56 3.20
N GLN A 912 18.37 38.78 2.87
CA GLN A 912 17.40 37.69 2.71
C GLN A 912 17.47 37.16 1.28
N GLY A 913 17.53 35.83 1.12
CA GLY A 913 17.48 35.21 -0.21
C GLY A 913 16.11 35.40 -0.89
N GLY A 914 16.10 35.79 -2.17
CA GLY A 914 14.86 35.96 -2.95
C GLY A 914 15.06 36.69 -4.28
N GLY A 915 16.04 37.60 -4.36
CA GLY A 915 16.46 38.27 -5.60
C GLY A 915 17.47 37.47 -6.44
N LEU A 916 18.38 38.17 -7.13
CA LEU A 916 19.43 37.57 -7.96
C LEU A 916 20.68 37.11 -7.17
N GLY A 917 20.80 37.48 -5.88
CA GLY A 917 21.92 37.06 -5.03
C GLY A 917 23.26 37.71 -5.38
N LEU A 918 23.26 38.82 -6.11
CA LEU A 918 24.45 39.58 -6.47
C LEU A 918 24.97 40.36 -5.26
N ARG A 919 25.99 39.80 -4.58
CA ARG A 919 26.64 40.46 -3.44
C ARG A 919 27.25 41.80 -3.87
N GLY A 920 27.12 42.82 -3.01
CA GLY A 920 27.58 44.20 -3.28
C GLY A 920 26.55 45.10 -3.99
N TYR A 921 25.40 44.56 -4.40
CA TYR A 921 24.31 45.32 -5.02
C TYR A 921 23.12 45.47 -4.06
N ALA A 922 23.39 45.76 -2.78
CA ALA A 922 22.36 45.86 -1.77
C ALA A 922 21.39 47.01 -2.10
N GLY A 923 20.15 46.62 -2.43
CA GLY A 923 19.06 47.52 -2.68
C GLY A 923 18.96 48.13 -4.08
N TYR A 924 19.77 47.64 -5.01
CA TYR A 924 19.58 47.89 -6.45
C TYR A 924 18.41 47.05 -6.99
N GLN A 925 17.64 47.65 -7.90
CA GLN A 925 16.46 47.07 -8.54
C GLN A 925 16.78 46.70 -10.00
N ALA A 926 16.05 45.74 -10.57
CA ALA A 926 16.21 45.31 -11.96
C ALA A 926 14.87 45.26 -12.71
N PRO A 927 14.70 46.02 -13.82
CA PRO A 927 15.61 47.04 -14.34
C PRO A 927 15.57 48.34 -13.50
N GLU A 928 16.73 48.93 -13.27
CA GLU A 928 16.85 50.31 -12.76
C GLU A 928 16.52 51.27 -13.92
N LYS A 929 15.66 52.26 -13.70
CA LYS A 929 15.35 53.29 -14.71
C LYS A 929 16.37 54.42 -14.68
#